data_AF-A0A4W2CDJ1-F1
#
_entry.id   AF-A0A4W2CDJ1-F1
#
_cell.length_a   1.000
_cell.length_b   1.000
_cell.length_c   1.000
_cell.angle_alpha   90.00
_cell.angle_beta   90.00
_cell.angle_gamma   90.00
#
_symmetry.space_group_name_H-M   'P 1'
#
loop_
_entity.id
_entity.type
_entity.pdbx_description
1 polymer ?
#
loop_
_entity_poly.entity_id
_entity_poly.type
_entity_poly.pdbx_seq_one_letter_code
_entity_poly.pdbx_strand_id
1 'polypeptide(L)'
;MASTISTNPAHAHFESFLQAQLCQDVLSSFQGLCGALGVKPGGGLSQYHKVKAQLNYWNAKSLWAKLDKRASQPVYQQGRACTGTKCLVVGAGPCGLRAAVELAMLGARVVLVEKRTKFSRHNVLHLWPFTIHDLRALGAKKFYGRFCTGSLDHISIRQLQLLLLKVALLLGVEIHWGITFTGLQPPPKKGSGWRAQLQPSPPAQLAKYEFDVLISAAGGKFVPEGFTVREMRGKLAIGITANFVNGRTVEETQVPEISGVARIYNQSFFQSLLKATGIDLENIVYYKDDTHYFVMTAKKQCLLRLGVLHKDWPDTERLLGSANVVPEALQRFARAAADFATHGKLGKLEFARDAHGRPDVSAFDFTSMMRAESSARVQERHGTRLLLGLVGDCLVEPFWPLGTGVARGFLAAFDAAWMVKRWAEGAGPLEVLAERESLYQLLSQTSPENMHRNVAQYGLDPATRYPNLNLRAVTPSQVRDLYDMEAKEPVQRMSDETDSGKAATGAVGSQEELLRWCQEQTAGYPGVHVTDLSSSWADGLALCALVHRLRPALLEPSELQGMGALEATSWALKMAEHELGITPVLSAQAMVAGSDPLGLIAYLSHFHSAFKSVPHNPGSVSQGSPGTASAVLFLGKLQRTLQRTRTQENGEDAGGKKPRLEVKAETPSTEEPPVPKPDEPMTPPSQQQDASAEDLCALCGQHLYILERLCADGRFFHRSCFRCHICEATLWPGGYRQHPGDGYLYCLQHLPQTGHEEDSSDRGPESQDLPMSSENNTPSGPATPVDLHQGTSPVPNPIQPTRRLIRLSSPERQRLSSLHLTPDPEMEPPPKPPRSCSTLAHQALEASFKGWGMPVQSPQVLEAMEMGEEERSSSSEEETEEEEDVPLDSDMEHFLRNLAENSGTMNNYPTWRRTLLRRAKEEEMKRFCKAQAIQRRLNEIEAALRELEARGTELELALRSQSSSPEKQKALWVEQLLQLVQKKNSLVAEEAELMITVQELNLEEKQWQLDQELRTYMNREETLKTAADRQAEDQVLRKLLDVVNQRDALIRLQEERRLSELASEPGVQG
;
A
#
# COMPACT_ATOMS: atom_id res chain seq x y z
N MET A 1 -2.30 20.67 59.47
CA MET A 1 -3.54 20.48 58.68
C MET A 1 -3.61 21.59 57.64
N ALA A 2 -3.97 21.28 56.39
CA ALA A 2 -4.34 22.27 55.38
C ALA A 2 -5.36 21.59 54.46
N SER A 3 -6.51 22.23 54.22
CA SER A 3 -7.56 21.67 53.39
C SER A 3 -7.21 21.82 51.91
N THR A 4 -7.01 20.71 51.20
CA THR A 4 -6.81 20.66 49.74
C THR A 4 -8.11 20.87 48.96
N ILE A 5 -8.97 21.77 49.46
CA ILE A 5 -10.20 22.20 48.80
C ILE A 5 -9.83 23.25 47.77
N SER A 6 -9.90 22.89 46.49
CA SER A 6 -9.80 23.87 45.41
C SER A 6 -10.92 24.89 45.56
N THR A 7 -10.56 26.16 45.75
CA THR A 7 -11.52 27.25 46.06
C THR A 7 -12.46 27.60 44.91
N ASN A 8 -12.20 27.07 43.71
CA ASN A 8 -13.11 27.14 42.56
C ASN A 8 -13.53 25.72 42.14
N PRO A 9 -14.84 25.36 42.20
CA PRO A 9 -15.32 24.03 41.80
C PRO A 9 -15.08 23.72 40.32
N ALA A 10 -15.08 24.74 39.44
CA ALA A 10 -14.78 24.52 38.02
C ALA A 10 -13.31 24.10 37.80
N HIS A 11 -12.37 24.61 38.60
CA HIS A 11 -10.99 24.13 38.55
C HIS A 11 -10.91 22.68 39.03
N ALA A 12 -11.60 22.32 40.13
CA ALA A 12 -11.63 20.94 40.64
C ALA A 12 -12.17 19.93 39.60
N HIS A 13 -13.27 20.27 38.91
CA HIS A 13 -13.82 19.43 37.85
C HIS A 13 -12.88 19.32 36.63
N PHE A 14 -12.17 20.40 36.27
CA PHE A 14 -11.20 20.35 35.17
C PHE A 14 -9.96 19.52 35.51
N GLU A 15 -9.39 19.63 36.73
CA GLU A 15 -8.30 18.75 37.17
C GLU A 15 -8.74 17.28 37.18
N SER A 16 -9.94 16.98 37.69
CA SER A 16 -10.54 15.64 37.66
C SER A 16 -10.67 15.11 36.23
N PHE A 17 -11.14 15.94 35.30
CA PHE A 17 -11.26 15.63 33.88
C PHE A 17 -9.90 15.39 33.19
N LEU A 18 -8.87 16.20 33.49
CA LEU A 18 -7.52 15.98 33.00
C LEU A 18 -6.97 14.64 33.50
N GLN A 19 -7.15 14.32 34.78
CA GLN A 19 -6.56 13.14 35.43
C GLN A 19 -7.33 11.83 35.17
N ALA A 20 -8.63 11.89 34.89
CA ALA A 20 -9.52 10.74 34.71
C ALA A 20 -8.96 9.65 33.76
N GLN A 21 -8.97 8.39 34.22
CA GLN A 21 -8.39 7.23 33.53
C GLN A 21 -9.42 6.22 33.01
N LEU A 22 -10.71 6.40 33.33
CA LEU A 22 -11.82 5.61 32.79
C LEU A 22 -12.74 6.51 31.94
N CYS A 23 -13.38 5.92 30.94
CA CYS A 23 -14.29 6.66 30.04
C CYS A 23 -15.45 7.31 30.79
N GLN A 24 -16.05 6.62 31.76
CA GLN A 24 -17.16 7.14 32.57
C GLN A 24 -16.72 8.28 33.50
N ASP A 25 -15.50 8.24 34.04
CA ASP A 25 -14.91 9.33 34.83
C ASP A 25 -14.71 10.57 33.96
N VAL A 26 -14.20 10.41 32.73
CA VAL A 26 -14.02 11.52 31.77
C VAL A 26 -15.36 12.17 31.44
N LEU A 27 -16.40 11.37 31.20
CA LEU A 27 -17.73 11.89 30.87
C LEU A 27 -18.39 12.60 32.06
N SER A 28 -18.32 12.02 33.27
CA SER A 28 -18.96 12.58 34.46
C SER A 28 -18.25 13.82 35.00
N SER A 29 -16.91 13.83 35.02
CA SER A 29 -16.12 15.03 35.35
C SER A 29 -16.34 16.15 34.34
N PHE A 30 -16.44 15.84 33.04
CA PHE A 30 -16.77 16.82 32.01
C PHE A 30 -18.20 17.38 32.15
N GLN A 31 -19.17 16.53 32.48
CA GLN A 31 -20.54 16.97 32.75
C GLN A 31 -20.63 17.87 33.98
N GLY A 32 -19.88 17.56 35.06
CA GLY A 32 -19.73 18.41 36.23
C GLY A 32 -19.09 19.76 35.90
N LEU A 33 -18.03 19.76 35.09
CA LEU A 33 -17.39 20.98 34.59
C LEU A 33 -18.35 21.85 33.76
N CYS A 34 -19.08 21.26 32.82
CA CYS A 34 -20.12 21.92 32.04
C CYS A 34 -21.18 22.57 32.95
N GLY A 35 -21.65 21.84 33.98
CA GLY A 35 -22.58 22.36 34.99
C GLY A 35 -22.02 23.55 35.76
N ALA A 36 -20.78 23.44 36.27
CA ALA A 36 -20.10 24.50 37.03
C ALA A 36 -19.84 25.79 36.20
N LEU A 37 -19.79 25.68 34.87
CA LEU A 37 -19.56 26.79 33.94
C LEU A 37 -20.84 27.29 33.23
N GLY A 38 -22.00 26.71 33.54
CA GLY A 38 -23.28 27.05 32.89
C GLY A 38 -23.34 26.71 31.40
N VAL A 39 -22.52 25.77 30.91
CA VAL A 39 -22.43 25.40 29.48
C VAL A 39 -23.07 24.03 29.25
N LYS A 40 -23.84 23.86 28.18
CA LYS A 40 -24.36 22.54 27.77
C LYS A 40 -23.29 21.80 26.93
N PRO A 41 -23.04 20.50 27.17
CA PRO A 41 -22.21 19.67 26.30
C PRO A 41 -22.88 19.49 24.92
N GLY A 42 -22.09 19.18 23.88
CA GLY A 42 -22.57 19.11 22.50
C GLY A 42 -22.87 20.49 21.87
N GLY A 43 -22.23 21.55 22.36
CA GLY A 43 -22.40 22.93 21.88
C GLY A 43 -21.45 23.38 20.76
N GLY A 44 -20.63 22.47 20.21
CA GLY A 44 -19.58 22.78 19.23
C GLY A 44 -18.56 23.82 19.73
N LEU A 45 -17.91 24.53 18.80
CA LEU A 45 -16.92 25.56 19.15
C LEU A 45 -17.48 26.71 20.01
N SER A 46 -18.80 26.93 20.01
CA SER A 46 -19.45 27.91 20.91
C SER A 46 -19.36 27.51 22.39
N GLN A 47 -19.34 26.20 22.68
CA GLN A 47 -19.04 25.65 23.99
C GLN A 47 -17.54 25.80 24.31
N TYR A 48 -16.66 25.43 23.37
CA TYR A 48 -15.20 25.54 23.55
C TYR A 48 -14.79 26.95 24.00
N HIS A 49 -15.24 27.99 23.27
CA HIS A 49 -14.93 29.38 23.60
C HIS A 49 -15.44 29.80 24.99
N LYS A 50 -16.64 29.35 25.40
CA LYS A 50 -17.20 29.64 26.74
C LYS A 50 -16.45 28.92 27.87
N VAL A 51 -16.06 27.67 27.65
CA VAL A 51 -15.28 26.87 28.62
C VAL A 51 -13.89 27.48 28.79
N LYS A 52 -13.18 27.75 27.70
CA LYS A 52 -11.87 28.40 27.67
C LYS A 52 -11.89 29.77 28.36
N ALA A 53 -12.86 30.63 28.04
CA ALA A 53 -12.94 31.99 28.58
C ALA A 53 -13.11 32.02 30.11
N GLN A 54 -13.86 31.05 30.67
CA GLN A 54 -14.05 30.93 32.12
C GLN A 54 -12.90 30.19 32.81
N LEU A 55 -12.19 29.29 32.12
CA LEU A 55 -11.04 28.53 32.64
C LEU A 55 -9.68 29.16 32.28
N ASN A 56 -9.55 30.48 32.44
CA ASN A 56 -8.30 31.21 32.16
C ASN A 56 -7.32 31.19 33.34
N TYR A 57 -6.96 30.00 33.84
CA TYR A 57 -6.00 29.80 34.93
C TYR A 57 -4.75 29.04 34.48
N TRP A 58 -3.68 29.15 35.28
CA TRP A 58 -2.32 28.71 34.93
C TRP A 58 -2.25 27.29 34.36
N ASN A 59 -2.96 26.33 34.96
CA ASN A 59 -2.84 24.92 34.55
C ASN A 59 -3.52 24.64 33.20
N ALA A 60 -4.51 25.45 32.80
CA ALA A 60 -5.27 25.26 31.56
C ALA A 60 -4.72 26.09 30.37
N LYS A 61 -4.07 27.24 30.63
CA LYS A 61 -3.57 28.17 29.59
C LYS A 61 -2.75 27.49 28.49
N SER A 62 -1.84 26.58 28.83
CA SER A 62 -0.96 25.89 27.86
C SER A 62 -1.67 24.82 27.01
N LEU A 63 -2.85 24.33 27.45
CA LEU A 63 -3.73 23.51 26.61
C LEU A 63 -4.49 24.39 25.61
N TRP A 64 -5.05 25.51 26.07
CA TRP A 64 -5.78 26.45 25.20
C TRP A 64 -4.88 26.97 24.09
N ALA A 65 -3.70 27.48 24.40
CA ALA A 65 -2.75 27.99 23.40
C ALA A 65 -2.40 26.97 22.30
N LYS A 66 -2.34 25.67 22.64
CA LYS A 66 -2.08 24.58 21.69
C LYS A 66 -3.29 24.28 20.79
N LEU A 67 -4.48 24.15 21.37
CA LEU A 67 -5.72 23.95 20.60
C LEU A 67 -6.06 25.16 19.72
N ASP A 68 -5.81 26.37 20.23
CA ASP A 68 -5.97 27.62 19.51
C ASP A 68 -5.01 27.71 18.31
N LYS A 69 -3.71 27.43 18.50
CA LYS A 69 -2.70 27.45 17.43
C LYS A 69 -3.05 26.51 16.28
N ARG A 70 -3.77 25.40 16.55
CA ARG A 70 -4.33 24.54 15.50
C ARG A 70 -5.58 25.16 14.89
N ALA A 71 -6.59 25.50 15.69
CA ALA A 71 -7.86 26.05 15.19
C ALA A 71 -7.71 27.39 14.41
N SER A 72 -6.61 28.12 14.61
CA SER A 72 -6.28 29.34 13.88
C SER A 72 -5.59 29.11 12.52
N GLN A 73 -5.26 27.86 12.13
CA GLN A 73 -4.68 27.60 10.81
C GLN A 73 -5.70 27.98 9.70
N PRO A 74 -5.26 28.52 8.54
CA PRO A 74 -6.16 29.07 7.53
C PRO A 74 -7.25 28.11 7.03
N VAL A 75 -6.95 26.81 6.96
CA VAL A 75 -7.86 25.77 6.44
C VAL A 75 -9.18 25.65 7.21
N TYR A 76 -9.21 25.99 8.51
CA TYR A 76 -10.42 25.94 9.32
C TYR A 76 -11.27 27.22 9.22
N GLN A 77 -10.73 28.30 8.63
CA GLN A 77 -11.39 29.60 8.49
C GLN A 77 -11.98 30.14 9.82
N GLN A 78 -11.24 29.99 10.93
CA GLN A 78 -11.71 30.31 12.29
C GLN A 78 -12.97 29.51 12.72
N GLY A 79 -13.09 28.25 12.28
CA GLY A 79 -14.25 27.40 12.56
C GLY A 79 -15.49 27.77 11.75
N ARG A 80 -15.31 28.27 10.53
CA ARG A 80 -16.41 28.68 9.64
C ARG A 80 -16.61 27.79 8.41
N ALA A 81 -15.54 27.11 7.98
CA ALA A 81 -15.46 26.37 6.72
C ALA A 81 -16.60 25.36 6.50
N CYS A 82 -17.09 24.70 7.55
CA CYS A 82 -18.15 23.68 7.47
C CYS A 82 -19.37 24.00 8.35
N THR A 83 -19.68 25.28 8.61
CA THR A 83 -20.75 25.68 9.55
C THR A 83 -22.17 25.28 9.15
N GLY A 84 -22.43 25.02 7.86
CA GLY A 84 -23.70 24.44 7.39
C GLY A 84 -23.79 22.91 7.51
N THR A 85 -22.65 22.24 7.65
CA THR A 85 -22.49 20.78 7.55
C THR A 85 -22.84 20.07 8.86
N LYS A 86 -23.59 18.98 8.75
CA LYS A 86 -23.97 18.08 9.85
C LYS A 86 -23.36 16.71 9.62
N CYS A 87 -22.48 16.31 10.51
CA CYS A 87 -21.74 15.06 10.44
C CYS A 87 -22.27 14.06 11.48
N LEU A 88 -22.45 12.81 11.07
CA LEU A 88 -22.48 11.65 11.95
C LEU A 88 -21.18 10.86 11.83
N VAL A 89 -20.52 10.60 12.96
CA VAL A 89 -19.31 9.76 13.05
C VAL A 89 -19.67 8.44 13.74
N VAL A 90 -19.27 7.31 13.16
CA VAL A 90 -19.55 5.98 13.71
C VAL A 90 -18.26 5.37 14.28
N GLY A 91 -18.21 5.22 15.60
CA GLY A 91 -17.11 4.61 16.35
C GLY A 91 -16.21 5.61 17.06
N ALA A 92 -16.04 5.46 18.37
CA ALA A 92 -15.09 6.22 19.20
C ALA A 92 -13.70 5.55 19.22
N GLY A 93 -13.31 4.88 18.14
CA GLY A 93 -11.93 4.44 17.92
C GLY A 93 -10.98 5.64 17.78
N PRO A 94 -9.65 5.46 17.89
CA PRO A 94 -8.69 6.55 17.72
C PRO A 94 -8.92 7.38 16.45
N CYS A 95 -9.10 6.73 15.31
CA CYS A 95 -9.28 7.41 14.01
C CYS A 95 -10.64 8.13 13.92
N GLY A 96 -11.70 7.59 14.50
CA GLY A 96 -13.03 8.23 14.55
C GLY A 96 -13.06 9.46 15.45
N LEU A 97 -12.49 9.37 16.65
CA LEU A 97 -12.28 10.54 17.51
C LEU A 97 -11.36 11.57 16.85
N ARG A 98 -10.31 11.13 16.13
CA ARG A 98 -9.39 12.01 15.41
C ARG A 98 -10.07 12.76 14.27
N ALA A 99 -10.95 12.10 13.51
CA ALA A 99 -11.77 12.74 12.49
C ALA A 99 -12.79 13.72 13.11
N ALA A 100 -13.44 13.34 14.21
CA ALA A 100 -14.38 14.21 14.92
C ALA A 100 -13.73 15.51 15.43
N VAL A 101 -12.47 15.47 15.85
CA VAL A 101 -11.67 16.66 16.22
C VAL A 101 -11.46 17.60 15.03
N GLU A 102 -11.10 17.10 13.85
CA GLU A 102 -10.92 17.94 12.65
C GLU A 102 -12.24 18.54 12.16
N LEU A 103 -13.30 17.74 12.11
CA LEU A 103 -14.64 18.20 11.71
C LEU A 103 -15.18 19.27 12.68
N ALA A 104 -14.89 19.15 13.97
CA ALA A 104 -15.23 20.18 14.96
C ALA A 104 -14.40 21.46 14.77
N MET A 105 -13.10 21.35 14.47
CA MET A 105 -12.25 22.51 14.16
C MET A 105 -12.66 23.23 12.87
N LEU A 106 -13.14 22.50 11.85
CA LEU A 106 -13.76 23.06 10.64
C LEU A 106 -15.09 23.80 10.91
N GLY A 107 -15.69 23.62 12.09
CA GLY A 107 -16.95 24.26 12.50
C GLY A 107 -18.22 23.45 12.20
N ALA A 108 -18.11 22.19 11.79
CA ALA A 108 -19.27 21.33 11.51
C ALA A 108 -20.02 20.93 12.78
N ARG A 109 -21.32 20.62 12.64
CA ARG A 109 -22.08 19.96 13.72
C ARG A 109 -21.71 18.48 13.75
N VAL A 110 -20.81 18.11 14.67
CA VAL A 110 -20.36 16.71 14.82
C VAL A 110 -21.14 15.99 15.92
N VAL A 111 -21.82 14.91 15.54
CA VAL A 111 -22.39 13.91 16.45
C VAL A 111 -21.64 12.58 16.24
N LEU A 112 -21.31 11.87 17.31
CA LEU A 112 -20.61 10.58 17.27
C LEU A 112 -21.41 9.51 18.04
N VAL A 113 -21.49 8.30 17.48
CA VAL A 113 -22.11 7.13 18.12
C VAL A 113 -21.08 6.02 18.34
N GLU A 114 -21.04 5.44 19.54
CA GLU A 114 -20.20 4.30 19.92
C GLU A 114 -21.03 3.20 20.59
N LYS A 115 -20.85 1.96 20.12
CA LYS A 115 -21.59 0.77 20.60
C LYS A 115 -21.13 0.29 21.99
N ARG A 116 -19.91 0.62 22.40
CA ARG A 116 -19.36 0.31 23.72
C ARG A 116 -19.66 1.42 24.74
N THR A 117 -19.43 1.12 26.02
CA THR A 117 -19.55 2.06 27.14
C THR A 117 -18.23 2.25 27.91
N LYS A 118 -17.15 1.59 27.48
CA LYS A 118 -15.81 1.66 28.07
C LYS A 118 -14.71 1.42 27.04
N PHE A 119 -13.60 2.15 27.15
CA PHE A 119 -12.34 1.80 26.48
C PHE A 119 -11.65 0.68 27.26
N SER A 120 -11.28 -0.41 26.59
CA SER A 120 -10.93 -1.69 27.22
C SER A 120 -9.92 -2.54 26.44
N ARG A 121 -9.11 -1.90 25.58
CA ARG A 121 -8.01 -2.55 24.86
C ARG A 121 -6.68 -2.06 25.43
N HIS A 122 -5.85 -2.97 25.91
CA HIS A 122 -4.53 -2.67 26.48
C HIS A 122 -3.40 -2.68 25.46
N ASN A 123 -3.55 -3.47 24.38
CA ASN A 123 -2.57 -3.59 23.30
C ASN A 123 -2.01 -2.23 22.85
N VAL A 124 -0.72 -2.23 22.56
CA VAL A 124 0.07 -1.01 22.33
C VAL A 124 0.22 -0.73 20.83
N LEU A 125 0.05 0.54 20.46
CA LEU A 125 0.17 1.05 19.10
C LEU A 125 1.47 1.85 18.97
N HIS A 126 2.30 1.49 18.01
CA HIS A 126 3.41 2.35 17.58
C HIS A 126 2.88 3.64 16.91
N LEU A 127 3.65 4.72 17.02
CA LEU A 127 3.33 6.08 16.59
C LEU A 127 4.46 6.64 15.71
N TRP A 128 4.19 6.89 14.44
CA TRP A 128 5.14 7.59 13.57
C TRP A 128 5.40 9.02 14.07
N PRO A 129 6.57 9.63 13.78
CA PRO A 129 6.94 10.96 14.27
C PRO A 129 5.87 12.05 14.08
N PHE A 130 5.17 12.07 12.94
CA PHE A 130 4.10 13.04 12.70
C PHE A 130 2.90 12.83 13.63
N THR A 131 2.56 11.59 14.00
CA THR A 131 1.45 11.32 14.94
C THR A 131 1.83 11.71 16.37
N ILE A 132 3.11 11.56 16.75
CA ILE A 132 3.63 12.07 18.03
C ILE A 132 3.56 13.60 18.06
N HIS A 133 3.96 14.28 16.97
CA HIS A 133 3.87 15.73 16.84
C HIS A 133 2.40 16.22 16.90
N ASP A 134 1.52 15.62 16.09
CA ASP A 134 0.08 15.93 16.05
C ASP A 134 -0.58 15.82 17.42
N LEU A 135 -0.32 14.72 18.15
CA LEU A 135 -0.84 14.51 19.49
C LEU A 135 -0.22 15.49 20.50
N ARG A 136 1.09 15.79 20.43
CA ARG A 136 1.72 16.85 21.24
C ARG A 136 1.08 18.23 20.97
N ALA A 137 0.73 18.53 19.73
CA ALA A 137 0.04 19.75 19.32
C ALA A 137 -1.44 19.79 19.78
N LEU A 138 -2.09 18.64 19.96
CA LEU A 138 -3.40 18.53 20.62
C LEU A 138 -3.32 18.50 22.16
N GLY A 139 -2.13 18.69 22.74
CA GLY A 139 -1.95 18.74 24.20
C GLY A 139 -1.85 17.37 24.89
N ALA A 140 -1.53 16.29 24.17
CA ALA A 140 -1.40 14.92 24.71
C ALA A 140 -0.68 14.83 26.06
N LYS A 141 0.44 15.55 26.19
CA LYS A 141 1.29 15.58 27.40
C LYS A 141 0.55 16.05 28.65
N LYS A 142 -0.54 16.82 28.48
CA LYS A 142 -1.40 17.31 29.57
C LYS A 142 -2.42 16.27 30.03
N PHE A 143 -2.98 15.50 29.09
CA PHE A 143 -3.95 14.45 29.37
C PHE A 143 -3.32 13.12 29.79
N TYR A 144 -2.05 12.89 29.40
CA TYR A 144 -1.25 11.72 29.73
C TYR A 144 0.21 12.13 29.88
N GLY A 145 0.66 12.38 31.12
CA GLY A 145 2.02 12.87 31.41
C GLY A 145 3.15 11.96 30.93
N ARG A 146 2.90 10.65 30.81
CA ARG A 146 3.84 9.66 30.26
C ARG A 146 3.92 9.64 28.73
N PHE A 147 3.08 10.42 28.02
CA PHE A 147 3.08 10.45 26.56
C PHE A 147 4.48 10.75 26.00
N CYS A 148 5.01 9.79 25.22
CA CYS A 148 6.30 9.84 24.53
C CYS A 148 7.43 10.50 25.35
N THR A 149 7.64 10.02 26.59
CA THR A 149 8.81 10.37 27.40
C THR A 149 10.09 9.73 26.85
N GLY A 150 11.17 10.50 26.72
CA GLY A 150 12.47 9.98 26.28
C GLY A 150 12.47 9.49 24.83
N SER A 151 12.54 8.18 24.66
CA SER A 151 12.54 7.44 23.38
C SER A 151 11.29 6.56 23.18
N LEU A 152 10.24 6.73 24.00
CA LEU A 152 8.96 6.03 23.80
C LEU A 152 8.20 6.60 22.58
N ASP A 153 7.87 5.70 21.66
CA ASP A 153 7.30 5.94 20.33
C ASP A 153 5.94 5.23 20.17
N HIS A 154 5.24 4.96 21.28
CA HIS A 154 4.00 4.18 21.28
C HIS A 154 3.02 4.61 22.40
N ILE A 155 1.80 4.07 22.33
CA ILE A 155 0.72 4.28 23.30
C ILE A 155 -0.27 3.10 23.33
N SER A 156 -0.72 2.66 24.50
CA SER A 156 -1.86 1.72 24.59
C SER A 156 -3.15 2.29 24.01
N ILE A 157 -3.93 1.45 23.30
CA ILE A 157 -5.14 1.88 22.57
C ILE A 157 -6.08 2.69 23.47
N ARG A 158 -6.33 2.25 24.71
CA ARG A 158 -7.22 2.96 25.65
C ARG A 158 -6.72 4.36 26.01
N GLN A 159 -5.41 4.59 26.13
CA GLN A 159 -4.87 5.91 26.49
C GLN A 159 -5.01 6.88 25.32
N LEU A 160 -4.79 6.42 24.08
CA LEU A 160 -5.05 7.22 22.88
C LEU A 160 -6.53 7.57 22.73
N GLN A 161 -7.44 6.64 23.04
CA GLN A 161 -8.87 6.90 23.06
C GLN A 161 -9.27 7.90 24.17
N LEU A 162 -8.71 7.82 25.38
CA LEU A 162 -8.97 8.77 26.47
C LEU A 162 -8.49 10.20 26.14
N LEU A 163 -7.29 10.31 25.56
CA LEU A 163 -6.69 11.57 25.10
C LEU A 163 -7.60 12.25 24.08
N LEU A 164 -7.94 11.55 22.99
CA LEU A 164 -8.75 12.12 21.91
C LEU A 164 -10.21 12.37 22.33
N LEU A 165 -10.75 11.58 23.27
CA LEU A 165 -12.06 11.84 23.87
C LEU A 165 -12.07 13.17 24.64
N LYS A 166 -11.03 13.46 25.44
CA LYS A 166 -10.92 14.74 26.17
C LYS A 166 -10.86 15.92 25.20
N VAL A 167 -10.11 15.82 24.10
CA VAL A 167 -10.05 16.86 23.06
C VAL A 167 -11.41 17.03 22.35
N ALA A 168 -12.07 15.95 21.95
CA ALA A 168 -13.36 16.00 21.26
C ALA A 168 -14.47 16.63 22.13
N LEU A 169 -14.52 16.27 23.41
CA LEU A 169 -15.46 16.86 24.38
C LEU A 169 -15.22 18.36 24.56
N LEU A 170 -13.96 18.80 24.68
CA LEU A 170 -13.61 20.22 24.81
C LEU A 170 -14.04 21.04 23.59
N LEU A 171 -13.88 20.50 22.37
CA LEU A 171 -14.31 21.12 21.12
C LEU A 171 -15.84 21.08 20.89
N GLY A 172 -16.59 20.43 21.80
CA GLY A 172 -18.05 20.41 21.79
C GLY A 172 -18.68 19.38 20.85
N VAL A 173 -17.95 18.31 20.50
CA VAL A 173 -18.53 17.13 19.83
C VAL A 173 -19.58 16.50 20.74
N GLU A 174 -20.73 16.14 20.17
CA GLU A 174 -21.79 15.42 20.86
C GLU A 174 -21.53 13.90 20.74
N ILE A 175 -21.42 13.16 21.86
CA ILE A 175 -21.01 11.75 21.84
C ILE A 175 -22.03 10.88 22.60
N HIS A 176 -22.58 9.87 21.93
CA HIS A 176 -23.52 8.90 22.49
C HIS A 176 -22.88 7.52 22.62
N TRP A 177 -23.10 6.87 23.77
CA TRP A 177 -22.44 5.62 24.17
C TRP A 177 -23.45 4.49 24.35
N GLY A 178 -23.02 3.25 24.09
CA GLY A 178 -23.92 2.10 24.09
C GLY A 178 -24.90 2.05 22.91
N ILE A 179 -24.66 2.84 21.85
CA ILE A 179 -25.53 2.93 20.67
C ILE A 179 -24.78 2.43 19.43
N THR A 180 -25.33 1.39 18.81
CA THR A 180 -24.82 0.76 17.58
C THR A 180 -25.50 1.38 16.38
N PHE A 181 -24.72 1.87 15.41
CA PHE A 181 -25.22 2.18 14.07
C PHE A 181 -25.43 0.88 13.28
N THR A 182 -26.61 0.72 12.68
CA THR A 182 -26.97 -0.50 11.94
C THR A 182 -27.22 -0.26 10.45
N GLY A 183 -27.45 0.98 10.03
CA GLY A 183 -27.72 1.32 8.62
C GLY A 183 -28.21 2.76 8.45
N LEU A 184 -28.53 3.13 7.22
CA LEU A 184 -29.11 4.44 6.88
C LEU A 184 -30.63 4.39 6.79
N GLN A 185 -31.27 5.51 7.12
CA GLN A 185 -32.68 5.75 6.79
C GLN A 185 -32.72 6.84 5.72
N PRO A 186 -33.18 6.53 4.48
CA PRO A 186 -33.26 7.51 3.41
C PRO A 186 -34.31 8.59 3.71
N PRO A 187 -34.17 9.79 3.11
CA PRO A 187 -35.10 10.90 3.30
C PRO A 187 -36.50 10.53 2.77
N PRO A 188 -37.55 10.47 3.61
CA PRO A 188 -38.86 9.92 3.22
C PRO A 188 -39.66 10.81 2.24
N LYS A 189 -39.21 12.05 2.02
CA LYS A 189 -39.74 12.99 1.03
C LYS A 189 -38.75 14.12 0.79
N LYS A 190 -38.85 14.79 -0.36
CA LYS A 190 -38.08 16.00 -0.71
C LYS A 190 -38.13 17.03 0.42
N GLY A 191 -36.97 17.54 0.82
CA GLY A 191 -36.82 18.49 1.93
C GLY A 191 -36.76 17.86 3.34
N SER A 192 -36.60 16.54 3.45
CA SER A 192 -36.20 15.85 4.69
C SER A 192 -34.74 15.40 4.56
N GLY A 193 -33.96 15.41 5.64
CA GLY A 193 -32.59 14.90 5.64
C GLY A 193 -32.47 13.38 5.78
N TRP A 194 -31.27 12.85 5.52
CA TRP A 194 -30.88 11.48 5.83
C TRP A 194 -30.75 11.28 7.34
N ARG A 195 -31.07 10.07 7.83
CA ARG A 195 -30.97 9.71 9.25
C ARG A 195 -30.29 8.35 9.45
N ALA A 196 -30.00 7.99 10.69
CA ALA A 196 -29.36 6.73 11.05
C ALA A 196 -30.33 5.74 11.68
N GLN A 197 -30.23 4.47 11.28
CA GLN A 197 -30.80 3.35 12.02
C GLN A 197 -29.86 3.02 13.18
N LEU A 198 -30.38 3.02 14.41
CA LEU A 198 -29.59 2.91 15.64
C LEU A 198 -30.25 1.91 16.60
N GLN A 199 -29.42 1.09 17.28
CA GLN A 199 -29.86 0.10 18.26
C GLN A 199 -29.00 0.15 19.54
N PRO A 200 -29.57 0.09 20.76
CA PRO A 200 -31.01 0.10 21.08
C PRO A 200 -31.68 1.43 20.70
N SER A 201 -33.00 1.53 20.91
CA SER A 201 -33.80 2.70 20.54
C SER A 201 -33.17 4.01 21.05
N PRO A 202 -32.70 4.91 20.17
CA PRO A 202 -31.92 6.08 20.56
C PRO A 202 -32.78 7.16 21.24
N PRO A 203 -32.17 8.11 21.98
CA PRO A 203 -32.86 9.29 22.49
C PRO A 203 -33.61 10.04 21.37
N ALA A 204 -34.79 10.57 21.66
CA ALA A 204 -35.70 11.13 20.64
C ALA A 204 -35.14 12.34 19.85
N GLN A 205 -34.05 12.96 20.32
CA GLN A 205 -33.28 13.97 19.58
C GLN A 205 -32.36 13.33 18.55
N LEU A 206 -31.58 12.31 18.95
CA LEU A 206 -30.70 11.53 18.07
C LEU A 206 -31.49 10.74 17.02
N ALA A 207 -32.66 10.20 17.39
CA ALA A 207 -33.61 9.55 16.48
C ALA A 207 -34.12 10.46 15.34
N LYS A 208 -34.00 11.79 15.51
CA LYS A 208 -34.43 12.83 14.57
C LYS A 208 -33.23 13.64 14.05
N TYR A 209 -32.00 13.22 14.35
CA TYR A 209 -30.80 13.91 13.87
C TYR A 209 -30.62 13.63 12.39
N GLU A 210 -30.67 14.70 11.60
CA GLU A 210 -30.48 14.68 10.15
C GLU A 210 -29.09 15.19 9.80
N PHE A 211 -28.38 14.46 8.95
CA PHE A 211 -26.99 14.72 8.56
C PHE A 211 -26.79 14.63 7.04
N ASP A 212 -25.84 15.40 6.51
CA ASP A 212 -25.41 15.39 5.11
C ASP A 212 -24.02 14.73 4.92
N VAL A 213 -23.34 14.38 6.03
CA VAL A 213 -22.06 13.65 6.04
C VAL A 213 -22.12 12.47 7.02
N LEU A 214 -21.66 11.30 6.57
CA LEU A 214 -21.41 10.11 7.40
C LEU A 214 -19.94 9.70 7.32
N ILE A 215 -19.22 9.71 8.44
CA ILE A 215 -17.87 9.15 8.54
C ILE A 215 -17.91 7.84 9.34
N SER A 216 -17.65 6.71 8.66
CA SER A 216 -17.47 5.42 9.32
C SER A 216 -16.03 5.23 9.78
N ALA A 217 -15.86 5.00 11.08
CA ALA A 217 -14.60 4.63 11.72
C ALA A 217 -14.79 3.44 12.68
N ALA A 218 -15.69 2.53 12.30
CA ALA A 218 -16.20 1.44 13.15
C ALA A 218 -15.22 0.28 13.38
N GLY A 219 -14.06 0.30 12.71
CA GLY A 219 -13.05 -0.77 12.69
C GLY A 219 -13.33 -1.85 11.64
N GLY A 220 -12.32 -2.68 11.33
CA GLY A 220 -12.26 -3.58 10.17
C GLY A 220 -13.33 -4.69 10.04
N LYS A 221 -14.35 -4.71 10.92
CA LYS A 221 -15.51 -5.61 10.84
C LYS A 221 -16.84 -4.89 10.55
N PHE A 222 -16.81 -3.63 10.10
CA PHE A 222 -18.01 -2.91 9.65
C PHE A 222 -17.68 -1.84 8.60
N VAL A 223 -18.37 -1.88 7.46
CA VAL A 223 -18.49 -0.80 6.48
C VAL A 223 -19.98 -0.50 6.25
N PRO A 224 -20.38 0.73 5.91
CA PRO A 224 -21.75 1.03 5.49
C PRO A 224 -22.11 0.35 4.17
N GLU A 225 -23.42 0.22 3.93
CA GLU A 225 -23.98 -0.31 2.69
C GLU A 225 -23.50 0.46 1.45
N GLY A 226 -23.23 -0.26 0.35
CA GLY A 226 -22.66 0.28 -0.89
C GLY A 226 -21.13 0.32 -0.95
N PHE A 227 -20.40 0.05 0.14
CA PHE A 227 -18.94 -0.11 0.09
C PHE A 227 -18.54 -1.59 -0.08
N THR A 228 -17.92 -1.91 -1.21
CA THR A 228 -17.22 -3.19 -1.41
C THR A 228 -15.90 -3.22 -0.62
N VAL A 229 -15.55 -4.38 -0.06
CA VAL A 229 -14.23 -4.63 0.55
C VAL A 229 -13.57 -5.80 -0.17
N ARG A 230 -12.34 -5.61 -0.65
CA ARG A 230 -11.49 -6.67 -1.17
C ARG A 230 -10.72 -7.32 -0.03
N GLU A 231 -10.88 -8.63 0.09
CA GLU A 231 -10.00 -9.47 0.91
C GLU A 231 -8.81 -9.94 0.05
N MET A 232 -7.58 -9.72 0.53
CA MET A 232 -6.39 -10.38 -0.01
C MET A 232 -5.80 -11.29 1.07
N ARG A 233 -5.79 -12.61 0.84
CA ARG A 233 -5.19 -13.59 1.77
C ARG A 233 -3.74 -13.89 1.38
N GLY A 234 -2.82 -13.63 2.32
CA GLY A 234 -1.41 -14.00 2.21
C GLY A 234 -1.14 -15.47 2.58
N LYS A 235 0.09 -15.75 3.04
CA LYS A 235 0.37 -17.01 3.76
C LYS A 235 -0.32 -16.97 5.13
N LEU A 236 -0.78 -18.14 5.60
CA LEU A 236 -1.43 -18.28 6.91
C LEU A 236 -0.52 -17.76 8.04
N ALA A 237 -0.90 -16.65 8.66
CA ALA A 237 -0.16 -15.99 9.72
C ALA A 237 -1.07 -15.82 10.94
N ILE A 238 -0.62 -16.32 12.10
CA ILE A 238 -1.40 -16.24 13.34
C ILE A 238 -0.68 -15.28 14.28
N GLY A 239 -1.29 -14.11 14.50
CA GLY A 239 -0.83 -13.12 15.46
C GLY A 239 -1.25 -13.51 16.87
N ILE A 240 -0.35 -13.38 17.84
CA ILE A 240 -0.65 -13.53 19.27
C ILE A 240 -0.20 -12.25 19.97
N THR A 241 -1.10 -11.66 20.78
CA THR A 241 -0.75 -10.52 21.64
C THR A 241 -0.92 -10.90 23.10
N ALA A 242 0.00 -10.44 23.95
CA ALA A 242 -0.05 -10.60 25.39
C ALA A 242 0.26 -9.28 26.11
N ASN A 243 -0.46 -9.00 27.19
CA ASN A 243 -0.18 -7.89 28.10
C ASN A 243 0.17 -8.45 29.49
N PHE A 244 1.37 -8.17 29.98
CA PHE A 244 1.78 -8.50 31.35
C PHE A 244 1.75 -7.25 32.25
N VAL A 245 1.61 -7.45 33.55
CA VAL A 245 1.64 -6.37 34.54
C VAL A 245 3.02 -5.70 34.51
N ASN A 246 3.03 -4.37 34.36
CA ASN A 246 4.24 -3.54 34.50
C ASN A 246 4.22 -2.89 35.89
N GLY A 247 5.02 -3.42 36.81
CA GLY A 247 5.17 -2.91 38.18
C GLY A 247 5.90 -1.56 38.23
N ARG A 248 6.68 -1.26 37.18
CA ARG A 248 7.59 -0.11 37.04
C ARG A 248 8.71 -0.09 38.07
N THR A 249 9.22 -1.26 38.45
CA THR A 249 10.47 -1.34 39.21
C THR A 249 11.65 -0.83 38.37
N VAL A 250 12.82 -0.64 39.01
CA VAL A 250 14.02 -0.18 38.29
C VAL A 250 14.48 -1.25 37.29
N GLU A 251 14.41 -2.53 37.67
CA GLU A 251 14.80 -3.69 36.87
C GLU A 251 13.93 -3.78 35.60
N GLU A 252 12.60 -3.76 35.77
CA GLU A 252 11.65 -3.68 34.65
C GLU A 252 11.93 -2.48 33.74
N THR A 253 12.30 -1.33 34.33
CA THR A 253 12.58 -0.10 33.60
C THR A 253 13.89 -0.18 32.79
N GLN A 254 14.88 -0.99 33.19
CA GLN A 254 16.14 -1.18 32.45
C GLN A 254 16.08 -2.23 31.32
N VAL A 255 15.06 -3.10 31.26
CA VAL A 255 14.94 -4.08 30.16
C VAL A 255 14.77 -3.37 28.81
N PRO A 256 15.59 -3.60 27.78
CA PRO A 256 15.39 -2.96 26.48
C PRO A 256 14.08 -3.42 25.83
N GLU A 257 13.44 -2.51 25.11
CA GLU A 257 12.31 -2.83 24.25
C GLU A 257 12.80 -3.57 22.99
N ILE A 258 11.89 -4.26 22.31
CA ILE A 258 12.18 -4.94 21.04
C ILE A 258 11.34 -4.24 19.99
N SER A 259 11.91 -3.22 19.34
CA SER A 259 11.30 -2.42 18.27
C SER A 259 10.70 -3.32 17.18
N GLY A 260 11.43 -4.38 16.84
CA GLY A 260 10.88 -5.58 16.25
C GLY A 260 11.98 -6.51 15.75
N VAL A 261 11.83 -7.80 16.01
CA VAL A 261 12.78 -8.82 15.55
C VAL A 261 12.04 -9.74 14.57
N ALA A 262 12.48 -9.75 13.30
CA ALA A 262 11.92 -10.56 12.22
C ALA A 262 12.84 -11.75 11.90
N ARG A 263 12.25 -12.91 11.58
CA ARG A 263 13.01 -14.15 11.33
C ARG A 263 14.01 -14.05 10.20
N ILE A 264 13.75 -13.23 9.18
CA ILE A 264 14.68 -13.01 8.06
C ILE A 264 16.04 -12.47 8.54
N TYR A 265 16.06 -11.73 9.66
CA TYR A 265 17.17 -10.92 10.15
C TYR A 265 17.93 -11.64 11.26
N ASN A 266 17.22 -12.00 12.33
CA ASN A 266 17.82 -12.62 13.51
C ASN A 266 17.50 -14.13 13.57
N GLN A 267 17.98 -14.88 12.56
CA GLN A 267 17.72 -16.33 12.47
C GLN A 267 18.27 -17.10 13.68
N SER A 268 19.42 -16.68 14.22
CA SER A 268 20.04 -17.29 15.41
C SER A 268 19.18 -17.15 16.67
N PHE A 269 18.52 -16.00 16.87
CA PHE A 269 17.55 -15.82 17.95
C PHE A 269 16.37 -16.80 17.83
N PHE A 270 15.74 -16.91 16.66
CA PHE A 270 14.59 -17.81 16.48
C PHE A 270 14.97 -19.29 16.50
N GLN A 271 16.14 -19.66 16.00
CA GLN A 271 16.68 -21.02 16.17
C GLN A 271 16.94 -21.35 17.64
N SER A 272 17.47 -20.39 18.41
CA SER A 272 17.72 -20.56 19.86
C SER A 272 16.41 -20.65 20.65
N LEU A 273 15.42 -19.81 20.35
CA LEU A 273 14.06 -19.88 20.91
C LEU A 273 13.43 -21.25 20.64
N LEU A 274 13.48 -21.72 19.38
CA LEU A 274 12.94 -23.01 18.98
C LEU A 274 13.63 -24.17 19.69
N LYS A 275 14.97 -24.14 19.80
CA LYS A 275 15.76 -25.17 20.50
C LYS A 275 15.51 -25.19 22.01
N ALA A 276 15.33 -24.03 22.64
CA ALA A 276 15.16 -23.91 24.09
C ALA A 276 13.70 -24.12 24.57
N THR A 277 12.71 -23.78 23.75
CA THR A 277 11.28 -23.73 24.17
C THR A 277 10.33 -24.54 23.29
N GLY A 278 10.77 -25.03 22.13
CA GLY A 278 9.91 -25.66 21.13
C GLY A 278 9.02 -24.69 20.34
N ILE A 279 9.14 -23.37 20.57
CA ILE A 279 8.32 -22.31 19.95
C ILE A 279 8.95 -21.85 18.61
N ASP A 280 8.18 -21.88 17.53
CA ASP A 280 8.58 -21.43 16.19
C ASP A 280 7.81 -20.16 15.78
N LEU A 281 8.49 -19.02 15.80
CA LEU A 281 7.94 -17.69 15.46
C LEU A 281 8.51 -17.15 14.14
N GLU A 282 7.81 -16.17 13.56
CA GLU A 282 8.23 -15.40 12.39
C GLU A 282 8.62 -13.96 12.73
N ASN A 283 8.04 -13.40 13.80
CA ASN A 283 8.44 -12.14 14.42
C ASN A 283 8.07 -12.11 15.90
N ILE A 284 8.72 -11.21 16.65
CA ILE A 284 8.31 -10.77 17.99
C ILE A 284 8.66 -9.28 18.19
N VAL A 285 7.79 -8.57 18.90
CA VAL A 285 7.89 -7.14 19.25
C VAL A 285 7.54 -6.98 20.73
N TYR A 286 8.23 -6.09 21.45
CA TYR A 286 8.01 -5.80 22.87
C TYR A 286 8.03 -4.28 23.12
N TYR A 287 6.94 -3.76 23.70
CA TYR A 287 6.78 -2.35 24.11
C TYR A 287 6.47 -2.24 25.61
N LYS A 288 7.02 -1.22 26.28
CA LYS A 288 6.90 -1.00 27.74
C LYS A 288 5.99 0.19 28.03
N ASP A 289 4.68 -0.05 27.91
CA ASP A 289 3.64 0.97 28.09
C ASP A 289 3.05 0.91 29.51
N ASP A 290 1.74 1.13 29.68
CA ASP A 290 1.04 0.83 30.93
C ASP A 290 1.02 -0.68 31.30
N THR A 291 1.39 -1.54 30.35
CA THR A 291 1.65 -2.99 30.48
C THR A 291 2.90 -3.36 29.69
N HIS A 292 3.57 -4.46 30.04
CA HIS A 292 4.58 -5.07 29.15
C HIS A 292 3.83 -5.77 28.02
N TYR A 293 3.81 -5.15 26.85
CA TYR A 293 3.05 -5.63 25.70
C TYR A 293 3.96 -6.39 24.72
N PHE A 294 3.54 -7.59 24.35
CA PHE A 294 4.17 -8.39 23.32
C PHE A 294 3.19 -8.66 22.18
N VAL A 295 3.68 -8.57 20.94
CA VAL A 295 3.01 -9.14 19.76
C VAL A 295 4.00 -10.02 19.00
N MET A 296 3.53 -11.18 18.55
CA MET A 296 4.34 -12.18 17.86
C MET A 296 3.51 -12.87 16.78
N THR A 297 4.13 -13.29 15.67
CA THR A 297 3.51 -14.16 14.67
C THR A 297 4.04 -15.58 14.81
N ALA A 298 3.15 -16.54 15.00
CA ALA A 298 3.45 -17.95 15.20
C ALA A 298 2.91 -18.81 14.04
N LYS A 299 3.62 -19.89 13.70
CA LYS A 299 3.15 -20.83 12.66
C LYS A 299 2.12 -21.82 13.21
N LYS A 300 1.08 -22.11 12.43
CA LYS A 300 0.01 -23.08 12.76
C LYS A 300 0.56 -24.40 13.33
N GLN A 301 1.55 -25.01 12.66
CA GLN A 301 2.11 -26.30 13.07
C GLN A 301 2.79 -26.28 14.45
N CYS A 302 3.33 -25.13 14.87
CA CYS A 302 3.87 -24.96 16.21
C CYS A 302 2.75 -24.87 17.26
N LEU A 303 1.69 -24.12 16.96
CA LEU A 303 0.54 -23.98 17.86
C LEU A 303 -0.24 -25.30 18.04
N LEU A 304 -0.35 -26.11 16.98
CA LEU A 304 -0.88 -27.47 17.07
C LEU A 304 0.04 -28.37 17.91
N ARG A 305 1.35 -28.41 17.61
CA ARG A 305 2.34 -29.24 18.34
C ARG A 305 2.39 -28.94 19.84
N LEU A 306 2.24 -27.67 20.23
CA LEU A 306 2.27 -27.24 21.63
C LEU A 306 0.88 -27.25 22.31
N GLY A 307 -0.15 -27.77 21.65
CA GLY A 307 -1.50 -27.89 22.20
C GLY A 307 -2.21 -26.56 22.43
N VAL A 308 -1.78 -25.48 21.75
CA VAL A 308 -2.45 -24.17 21.76
C VAL A 308 -3.71 -24.19 20.88
N LEU A 309 -3.72 -25.03 19.86
CA LEU A 309 -4.87 -25.32 19.01
C LEU A 309 -5.25 -26.80 19.13
N HIS A 310 -6.54 -27.10 19.36
CA HIS A 310 -7.03 -28.47 19.52
C HIS A 310 -7.02 -29.29 18.23
N LYS A 311 -7.46 -28.69 17.12
CA LYS A 311 -7.53 -29.32 15.80
C LYS A 311 -7.07 -28.37 14.70
N ASP A 312 -6.55 -28.95 13.64
CA ASP A 312 -6.31 -28.24 12.38
C ASP A 312 -7.65 -28.09 11.64
N TRP A 313 -8.01 -26.84 11.32
CA TRP A 313 -9.17 -26.49 10.50
C TRP A 313 -8.70 -25.66 9.31
N PRO A 314 -9.21 -25.90 8.09
CA PRO A 314 -8.81 -25.17 6.89
C PRO A 314 -9.34 -23.73 6.86
N ASP A 315 -10.42 -23.44 7.59
CA ASP A 315 -10.96 -22.10 7.79
C ASP A 315 -10.34 -21.43 9.02
N THR A 316 -9.83 -20.21 8.87
CA THR A 316 -9.14 -19.49 9.94
C THR A 316 -10.07 -19.01 11.05
N GLU A 317 -11.34 -18.68 10.77
CA GLU A 317 -12.28 -18.25 11.81
C GLU A 317 -12.59 -19.40 12.78
N ARG A 318 -12.75 -20.63 12.27
CA ARG A 318 -12.87 -21.85 13.08
C ARG A 318 -11.55 -22.30 13.70
N LEU A 319 -10.41 -22.11 13.02
CA LEU A 319 -9.09 -22.43 13.56
C LEU A 319 -8.78 -21.60 14.82
N LEU A 320 -9.08 -20.30 14.80
CA LEU A 320 -8.84 -19.36 15.91
C LEU A 320 -10.08 -19.14 16.80
N GLY A 321 -11.17 -19.89 16.56
CA GLY A 321 -12.37 -19.83 17.37
C GLY A 321 -12.15 -20.27 18.82
N SER A 322 -12.94 -19.72 19.74
CA SER A 322 -12.82 -19.96 21.19
C SER A 322 -13.01 -21.42 21.63
N ALA A 323 -13.57 -22.28 20.78
CA ALA A 323 -13.70 -23.72 21.00
C ALA A 323 -12.48 -24.54 20.50
N ASN A 324 -11.54 -23.91 19.78
CA ASN A 324 -10.34 -24.57 19.25
C ASN A 324 -9.04 -24.03 19.89
N VAL A 325 -9.03 -22.78 20.37
CA VAL A 325 -7.91 -22.16 21.08
C VAL A 325 -7.92 -22.53 22.56
N VAL A 326 -6.83 -23.14 23.05
CA VAL A 326 -6.68 -23.61 24.44
C VAL A 326 -6.08 -22.51 25.33
N PRO A 327 -6.83 -21.90 26.27
CA PRO A 327 -6.36 -20.71 27.00
C PRO A 327 -5.11 -20.94 27.85
N GLU A 328 -4.96 -22.11 28.49
CA GLU A 328 -3.86 -22.45 29.39
C GLU A 328 -2.57 -22.79 28.61
N ALA A 329 -2.71 -23.30 27.39
CA ALA A 329 -1.59 -23.50 26.48
C ALA A 329 -1.16 -22.18 25.84
N LEU A 330 -2.11 -21.34 25.39
CA LEU A 330 -1.84 -20.00 24.87
C LEU A 330 -1.10 -19.12 25.90
N GLN A 331 -1.51 -19.15 27.16
CA GLN A 331 -0.83 -18.47 28.27
C GLN A 331 0.61 -18.97 28.49
N ARG A 332 0.83 -20.29 28.46
CA ARG A 332 2.18 -20.87 28.60
C ARG A 332 3.08 -20.50 27.42
N PHE A 333 2.55 -20.59 26.20
CA PHE A 333 3.23 -20.20 24.96
C PHE A 333 3.66 -18.74 25.00
N ALA A 334 2.73 -17.82 25.25
CA ALA A 334 3.01 -16.38 25.25
C ALA A 334 3.98 -15.98 26.38
N ARG A 335 3.87 -16.59 27.58
CA ARG A 335 4.80 -16.35 28.67
C ARG A 335 6.22 -16.83 28.32
N ALA A 336 6.37 -18.05 27.82
CA ALA A 336 7.69 -18.61 27.49
C ALA A 336 8.39 -17.83 26.36
N ALA A 337 7.64 -17.38 25.35
CA ALA A 337 8.19 -16.54 24.29
C ALA A 337 8.66 -15.15 24.82
N ALA A 338 7.86 -14.51 25.68
CA ALA A 338 8.20 -13.21 26.27
C ALA A 338 9.37 -13.27 27.27
N ASP A 339 9.41 -14.32 28.08
CA ASP A 339 10.49 -14.57 29.06
C ASP A 339 11.83 -14.82 28.33
N PHE A 340 11.84 -15.69 27.32
CA PHE A 340 13.03 -15.93 26.49
C PHE A 340 13.49 -14.65 25.77
N ALA A 341 12.56 -13.92 25.15
CA ALA A 341 12.87 -12.70 24.40
C ALA A 341 13.44 -11.56 25.26
N THR A 342 13.15 -11.55 26.56
CA THR A 342 13.70 -10.58 27.53
C THR A 342 14.80 -11.17 28.42
N HIS A 343 15.25 -12.39 28.15
CA HIS A 343 16.24 -13.14 28.92
C HIS A 343 15.91 -13.23 30.42
N GLY A 344 14.62 -13.37 30.77
CA GLY A 344 14.13 -13.41 32.15
C GLY A 344 14.28 -12.09 32.93
N LYS A 345 14.75 -11.00 32.31
CA LYS A 345 15.04 -9.72 33.01
C LYS A 345 13.80 -8.99 33.52
N LEU A 346 12.61 -9.33 33.01
CA LEU A 346 11.32 -8.88 33.56
C LEU A 346 10.87 -9.68 34.80
N GLY A 347 11.61 -10.71 35.21
CA GLY A 347 11.24 -11.58 36.32
C GLY A 347 9.97 -12.39 36.02
N LYS A 348 9.19 -12.67 37.07
CA LYS A 348 8.01 -13.54 36.98
C LYS A 348 6.84 -12.84 36.28
N LEU A 349 6.71 -13.07 34.97
CA LEU A 349 5.64 -12.51 34.13
C LEU A 349 4.22 -12.94 34.55
N GLU A 350 3.49 -12.01 35.19
CA GLU A 350 2.06 -12.13 35.52
C GLU A 350 1.20 -11.39 34.48
N PHE A 351 0.12 -12.02 34.02
CA PHE A 351 -0.75 -11.42 32.99
C PHE A 351 -1.56 -10.25 33.56
N ALA A 352 -1.69 -9.18 32.76
CA ALA A 352 -2.72 -8.17 32.97
C ALA A 352 -4.12 -8.80 32.78
N ARG A 353 -5.18 -8.05 33.10
CA ARG A 353 -6.56 -8.52 32.99
C ARG A 353 -7.29 -7.87 31.81
N ASP A 354 -7.95 -8.70 31.00
CA ASP A 354 -8.76 -8.28 29.87
C ASP A 354 -10.05 -7.57 30.30
N ALA A 355 -10.85 -7.13 29.33
CA ALA A 355 -12.14 -6.46 29.54
C ALA A 355 -13.18 -7.24 30.39
N HIS A 356 -12.93 -8.54 30.62
CA HIS A 356 -13.77 -9.51 31.33
C HIS A 356 -13.08 -10.07 32.60
N GLY A 357 -11.88 -9.60 32.95
CA GLY A 357 -11.13 -10.00 34.14
C GLY A 357 -10.23 -11.24 33.98
N ARG A 358 -10.12 -11.80 32.76
CA ARG A 358 -9.29 -12.98 32.39
C ARG A 358 -7.85 -12.56 32.07
N PRO A 359 -6.88 -13.49 32.02
CA PRO A 359 -5.53 -13.20 31.52
C PRO A 359 -5.55 -12.55 30.13
N ASP A 360 -4.88 -11.41 29.98
CA ASP A 360 -4.88 -10.59 28.78
C ASP A 360 -3.91 -11.14 27.73
N VAL A 361 -4.36 -12.21 27.07
CA VAL A 361 -3.71 -12.85 25.90
C VAL A 361 -4.78 -13.20 24.87
N SER A 362 -4.47 -13.06 23.58
CA SER A 362 -5.41 -13.38 22.48
C SER A 362 -4.68 -13.72 21.18
N ALA A 363 -5.30 -14.57 20.36
CA ALA A 363 -4.86 -14.91 19.02
C ALA A 363 -5.75 -14.23 17.96
N PHE A 364 -5.16 -13.88 16.82
CA PHE A 364 -5.77 -13.13 15.72
C PHE A 364 -5.30 -13.67 14.38
N ASP A 365 -6.16 -13.56 13.36
CA ASP A 365 -5.75 -13.83 11.98
C ASP A 365 -4.97 -12.62 11.44
N PHE A 366 -3.75 -12.86 10.95
CA PHE A 366 -2.89 -11.90 10.25
C PHE A 366 -2.74 -12.27 8.76
N THR A 367 -3.47 -13.28 8.29
CA THR A 367 -3.48 -13.77 6.90
C THR A 367 -4.28 -12.86 5.98
N SER A 368 -5.40 -12.36 6.49
CA SER A 368 -6.30 -11.46 5.76
C SER A 368 -5.73 -10.04 5.74
N MET A 369 -5.94 -9.34 4.62
CA MET A 369 -5.62 -7.94 4.44
C MET A 369 -6.83 -7.27 3.79
N MET A 370 -7.75 -6.75 4.61
CA MET A 370 -8.96 -6.10 4.13
C MET A 370 -8.68 -4.68 3.62
N ARG A 371 -9.18 -4.35 2.43
CA ARG A 371 -9.11 -3.02 1.83
C ARG A 371 -10.42 -2.66 1.13
N ALA A 372 -11.03 -1.53 1.47
CA ALA A 372 -12.21 -1.03 0.77
C ALA A 372 -11.87 -0.66 -0.69
N GLU A 373 -12.76 -0.89 -1.65
CA GLU A 373 -12.49 -0.55 -3.06
C GLU A 373 -12.36 0.96 -3.28
N SER A 374 -13.22 1.73 -2.62
CA SER A 374 -13.18 3.20 -2.55
C SER A 374 -13.14 3.67 -1.09
N SER A 375 -12.69 4.90 -0.90
CA SER A 375 -12.64 5.55 0.42
C SER A 375 -13.82 6.46 0.72
N ALA A 376 -14.56 6.88 -0.32
CA ALA A 376 -15.80 7.64 -0.20
C ALA A 376 -16.85 7.26 -1.26
N ARG A 377 -18.11 7.57 -0.97
CA ARG A 377 -19.27 7.45 -1.88
C ARG A 377 -20.24 8.60 -1.63
N VAL A 378 -21.11 8.91 -2.59
CA VAL A 378 -22.23 9.83 -2.43
C VAL A 378 -23.53 9.11 -2.76
N GLN A 379 -24.56 9.32 -1.94
CA GLN A 379 -25.94 8.87 -2.20
C GLN A 379 -26.85 10.08 -2.32
N GLU A 380 -27.68 10.16 -3.36
CA GLU A 380 -28.73 11.17 -3.50
C GLU A 380 -30.10 10.50 -3.62
N ARG A 381 -31.03 10.91 -2.75
CA ARG A 381 -32.42 10.43 -2.67
C ARG A 381 -33.34 11.63 -2.48
N HIS A 382 -34.44 11.70 -3.23
CA HIS A 382 -35.36 12.86 -3.23
C HIS A 382 -34.69 14.26 -3.35
N GLY A 383 -33.58 14.37 -4.09
CA GLY A 383 -32.81 15.61 -4.23
C GLY A 383 -32.01 16.00 -2.98
N THR A 384 -31.79 15.07 -2.05
CA THR A 384 -31.05 15.28 -0.80
C THR A 384 -29.83 14.36 -0.77
N ARG A 385 -28.64 14.97 -0.69
CA ARG A 385 -27.36 14.27 -0.74
C ARG A 385 -26.87 13.82 0.64
N LEU A 386 -26.11 12.73 0.64
CA LEU A 386 -25.30 12.24 1.74
C LEU A 386 -23.90 11.91 1.20
N LEU A 387 -22.87 12.48 1.81
CA LEU A 387 -21.47 12.12 1.58
C LEU A 387 -21.03 11.07 2.60
N LEU A 388 -20.57 9.91 2.15
CA LEU A 388 -20.07 8.82 2.98
C LEU A 388 -18.55 8.72 2.85
N GLY A 389 -17.83 8.58 3.97
CA GLY A 389 -16.38 8.36 3.99
C GLY A 389 -15.94 7.30 5.00
N LEU A 390 -14.90 6.53 4.66
CA LEU A 390 -14.29 5.51 5.53
C LEU A 390 -12.96 6.02 6.12
N VAL A 391 -12.72 5.72 7.41
CA VAL A 391 -11.54 6.18 8.16
C VAL A 391 -11.01 5.08 9.11
N GLY A 392 -9.70 4.83 9.08
CA GLY A 392 -9.06 3.82 9.94
C GLY A 392 -9.25 2.37 9.44
N ASP A 393 -9.29 1.41 10.36
CA ASP A 393 -9.21 -0.03 10.06
C ASP A 393 -10.31 -0.57 9.12
N CYS A 394 -11.44 0.16 8.94
CA CYS A 394 -12.49 -0.20 7.97
C CYS A 394 -12.22 0.29 6.53
N LEU A 395 -11.20 1.12 6.33
CA LEU A 395 -10.73 1.57 5.01
C LEU A 395 -9.56 0.70 4.53
N VAL A 396 -8.52 0.57 5.36
CA VAL A 396 -7.38 -0.33 5.14
C VAL A 396 -7.04 -0.98 6.48
N GLU A 397 -7.03 -2.31 6.51
CA GLU A 397 -6.64 -3.05 7.70
C GLU A 397 -5.12 -2.93 7.95
N PRO A 398 -4.69 -2.48 9.15
CA PRO A 398 -3.27 -2.34 9.44
C PRO A 398 -2.65 -3.67 9.84
N PHE A 399 -1.50 -3.99 9.28
CA PHE A 399 -0.67 -5.07 9.81
C PHE A 399 0.05 -4.55 11.07
N TRP A 400 -0.34 -5.07 12.24
CA TRP A 400 0.01 -4.45 13.54
C TRP A 400 1.51 -4.36 13.83
N PRO A 401 2.35 -5.37 13.52
CA PRO A 401 3.78 -5.29 13.83
C PRO A 401 4.49 -4.16 13.05
N LEU A 402 4.01 -3.79 11.85
CA LEU A 402 4.51 -2.63 11.08
C LEU A 402 4.09 -1.26 11.67
N GLY A 403 3.30 -1.21 12.75
CA GLY A 403 2.88 0.04 13.40
C GLY A 403 2.00 0.99 12.56
N THR A 404 1.61 0.58 11.35
CA THR A 404 0.96 1.45 10.33
C THR A 404 -0.40 2.04 10.72
N GLY A 405 -1.11 1.46 11.70
CA GLY A 405 -2.53 1.73 11.97
C GLY A 405 -2.85 3.15 12.39
N VAL A 406 -2.15 3.72 13.37
CA VAL A 406 -2.43 5.10 13.82
C VAL A 406 -2.09 6.09 12.71
N ALA A 407 -0.93 5.91 12.06
CA ALA A 407 -0.48 6.77 10.98
C ALA A 407 -1.48 6.81 9.81
N ARG A 408 -1.77 5.66 9.20
CA ARG A 408 -2.69 5.58 8.06
C ARG A 408 -4.13 5.94 8.44
N GLY A 409 -4.56 5.60 9.66
CA GLY A 409 -5.86 6.01 10.17
C GLY A 409 -5.99 7.51 10.42
N PHE A 410 -4.92 8.20 10.82
CA PHE A 410 -4.91 9.67 10.97
C PHE A 410 -4.84 10.37 9.62
N LEU A 411 -4.05 9.86 8.66
CA LEU A 411 -4.02 10.38 7.30
C LEU A 411 -5.40 10.26 6.62
N ALA A 412 -6.05 9.09 6.73
CA ALA A 412 -7.42 8.91 6.28
C ALA A 412 -8.42 9.86 6.97
N ALA A 413 -8.21 10.18 8.25
CA ALA A 413 -9.03 11.17 8.97
C ALA A 413 -8.82 12.60 8.44
N PHE A 414 -7.58 12.99 8.12
CA PHE A 414 -7.28 14.28 7.49
C PHE A 414 -7.84 14.37 6.07
N ASP A 415 -7.69 13.33 5.26
CA ASP A 415 -8.18 13.29 3.88
C ASP A 415 -9.72 13.27 3.82
N ALA A 416 -10.37 12.62 4.80
CA ALA A 416 -11.83 12.69 4.97
C ALA A 416 -12.31 14.07 5.45
N ALA A 417 -11.60 14.72 6.39
CA ALA A 417 -11.95 16.08 6.83
C ALA A 417 -11.70 17.12 5.73
N TRP A 418 -10.64 16.97 4.92
CA TRP A 418 -10.40 17.77 3.72
C TRP A 418 -11.52 17.58 2.71
N MET A 419 -11.92 16.34 2.39
CA MET A 419 -13.07 16.03 1.54
C MET A 419 -14.36 16.70 2.02
N VAL A 420 -14.64 16.71 3.34
CA VAL A 420 -15.81 17.40 3.91
C VAL A 420 -15.69 18.92 3.81
N LYS A 421 -14.49 19.49 3.92
CA LYS A 421 -14.23 20.90 3.63
C LYS A 421 -14.50 21.24 2.16
N ARG A 422 -14.06 20.40 1.21
CA ARG A 422 -14.32 20.55 -0.24
C ARG A 422 -15.82 20.44 -0.58
N TRP A 423 -16.53 19.56 0.13
CA TRP A 423 -17.99 19.42 0.07
C TRP A 423 -18.73 20.67 0.58
N ALA A 424 -18.32 21.21 1.72
CA ALA A 424 -18.90 22.44 2.29
C ALA A 424 -18.64 23.70 1.42
N GLU A 425 -17.55 23.70 0.64
CA GLU A 425 -17.26 24.71 -0.39
C GLU A 425 -18.17 24.60 -1.64
N GLY A 426 -19.03 23.57 -1.72
CA GLY A 426 -20.00 23.40 -2.81
C GLY A 426 -19.44 22.75 -4.08
N ALA A 427 -18.28 22.06 -4.00
CA ALA A 427 -17.72 21.31 -5.13
C ALA A 427 -18.65 20.16 -5.58
N GLY A 428 -18.55 19.77 -6.86
CA GLY A 428 -19.40 18.73 -7.44
C GLY A 428 -19.17 17.36 -6.79
N PRO A 429 -20.19 16.50 -6.60
CA PRO A 429 -20.03 15.18 -5.99
C PRO A 429 -18.91 14.33 -6.61
N LEU A 430 -18.84 14.29 -7.94
CA LEU A 430 -17.80 13.55 -8.68
C LEU A 430 -16.40 14.19 -8.57
N GLU A 431 -16.31 15.50 -8.34
CA GLU A 431 -15.05 16.20 -8.11
C GLU A 431 -14.50 15.88 -6.72
N VAL A 432 -15.36 15.95 -5.69
CA VAL A 432 -15.04 15.58 -4.30
C VAL A 432 -14.62 14.12 -4.20
N LEU A 433 -15.29 13.22 -4.92
CA LEU A 433 -14.93 11.80 -5.01
C LEU A 433 -13.58 11.60 -5.74
N ALA A 434 -13.38 12.20 -6.91
CA ALA A 434 -12.12 12.05 -7.65
C ALA A 434 -10.89 12.62 -6.90
N GLU A 435 -11.05 13.76 -6.22
CA GLU A 435 -10.03 14.36 -5.36
C GLU A 435 -9.72 13.42 -4.16
N ARG A 436 -10.75 12.85 -3.53
CA ARG A 436 -10.62 11.92 -2.39
C ARG A 436 -9.98 10.59 -2.75
N GLU A 437 -10.33 10.01 -3.90
CA GLU A 437 -9.79 8.72 -4.37
C GLU A 437 -8.35 8.86 -4.89
N SER A 438 -8.00 10.02 -5.48
CA SER A 438 -6.60 10.34 -5.82
C SER A 438 -5.68 10.28 -4.58
N LEU A 439 -6.16 10.76 -3.42
CA LEU A 439 -5.45 10.62 -2.14
C LEU A 439 -5.42 9.17 -1.64
N TYR A 440 -6.50 8.41 -1.86
CA TYR A 440 -6.61 7.03 -1.38
C TYR A 440 -5.64 6.06 -2.08
N GLN A 441 -5.30 6.30 -3.34
CA GLN A 441 -4.29 5.50 -4.06
C GLN A 441 -2.94 5.47 -3.30
N LEU A 442 -2.52 6.61 -2.73
CA LEU A 442 -1.26 6.76 -1.99
C LEU A 442 -1.26 6.02 -0.65
N LEU A 443 -2.41 5.96 0.04
CA LEU A 443 -2.51 5.62 1.46
C LEU A 443 -1.87 4.26 1.82
N SER A 444 -2.04 3.24 0.97
CA SER A 444 -1.49 1.89 1.20
C SER A 444 0.04 1.80 1.07
N GLN A 445 0.68 2.79 0.44
CA GLN A 445 2.12 2.82 0.19
C GLN A 445 2.87 3.75 1.16
N THR A 446 2.16 4.61 1.90
CA THR A 446 2.74 5.57 2.86
C THR A 446 3.74 4.95 3.84
N SER A 447 4.85 5.65 4.08
CA SER A 447 5.84 5.41 5.14
C SER A 447 6.43 6.76 5.60
N PRO A 448 7.14 6.84 6.74
CA PRO A 448 7.83 8.07 7.14
C PRO A 448 8.83 8.61 6.12
N GLU A 449 9.38 7.75 5.26
CA GLU A 449 10.44 8.06 4.30
C GLU A 449 9.91 8.64 2.97
N ASN A 450 8.70 8.25 2.55
CA ASN A 450 8.07 8.71 1.29
C ASN A 450 7.06 9.85 1.47
N MET A 451 6.96 10.41 2.68
CA MET A 451 6.13 11.57 3.03
C MET A 451 6.98 12.84 3.26
N HIS A 452 6.33 14.00 3.38
CA HIS A 452 7.05 15.24 3.66
C HIS A 452 7.79 15.18 5.01
N ARG A 453 9.10 15.47 5.01
CA ARG A 453 9.95 15.39 6.22
C ARG A 453 9.58 16.42 7.31
N ASN A 454 9.01 17.57 6.95
CA ASN A 454 8.63 18.61 7.91
C ASN A 454 7.27 18.29 8.58
N VAL A 455 7.31 17.36 9.54
CA VAL A 455 6.12 16.90 10.29
C VAL A 455 5.45 17.99 11.13
N ALA A 456 6.12 19.11 11.39
CA ALA A 456 5.57 20.24 12.15
C ALA A 456 4.63 21.14 11.32
N GLN A 457 4.69 21.04 9.99
CA GLN A 457 3.84 21.79 9.06
C GLN A 457 2.61 21.00 8.57
N TYR A 458 2.42 19.76 9.02
CA TYR A 458 1.29 18.91 8.59
C TYR A 458 -0.05 19.52 9.02
N GLY A 459 -0.93 19.74 8.04
CA GLY A 459 -2.31 20.20 8.24
C GLY A 459 -3.32 19.35 7.46
N LEU A 460 -4.58 19.81 7.41
CA LEU A 460 -5.61 19.16 6.60
C LEU A 460 -5.29 19.17 5.10
N ASP A 461 -4.65 20.23 4.60
CA ASP A 461 -4.22 20.33 3.21
C ASP A 461 -3.27 19.16 2.86
N PRO A 462 -3.64 18.27 1.92
CA PRO A 462 -2.84 17.09 1.61
C PRO A 462 -1.46 17.41 1.00
N ALA A 463 -1.27 18.59 0.41
CA ALA A 463 0.02 19.02 -0.12
C ALA A 463 1.06 19.28 0.99
N THR A 464 0.63 19.47 2.25
CA THR A 464 1.54 19.55 3.40
C THR A 464 2.08 18.18 3.84
N ARG A 465 1.54 17.08 3.29
CA ARG A 465 1.76 15.70 3.77
C ARG A 465 2.34 14.79 2.69
N TYR A 466 1.77 14.82 1.50
CA TYR A 466 2.15 13.97 0.36
C TYR A 466 3.00 14.74 -0.65
N PRO A 467 4.29 14.38 -0.87
CA PRO A 467 5.13 15.03 -1.87
C PRO A 467 4.68 14.67 -3.30
N ASN A 468 4.92 15.57 -4.25
CA ASN A 468 4.58 15.40 -5.68
C ASN A 468 3.10 15.05 -5.93
N LEU A 469 2.20 15.57 -5.08
CA LEU A 469 0.78 15.24 -5.06
C LEU A 469 0.05 15.55 -6.38
N ASN A 470 -0.56 14.53 -6.97
CA ASN A 470 -1.49 14.67 -8.10
C ASN A 470 -2.95 14.45 -7.64
N LEU A 471 -3.70 15.54 -7.39
CA LEU A 471 -5.14 15.50 -7.06
C LEU A 471 -6.05 15.14 -8.26
N ARG A 472 -5.48 14.82 -9.42
CA ARG A 472 -6.18 14.38 -10.65
C ARG A 472 -5.71 12.99 -11.11
N ALA A 473 -5.13 12.20 -10.22
CA ALA A 473 -4.74 10.81 -10.51
C ALA A 473 -5.97 9.91 -10.77
N VAL A 474 -7.12 10.27 -10.17
CA VAL A 474 -8.46 9.79 -10.51
C VAL A 474 -9.25 10.98 -11.06
N THR A 475 -10.11 10.75 -12.06
CA THR A 475 -10.93 11.79 -12.71
C THR A 475 -12.44 11.63 -12.38
N PRO A 476 -13.24 12.71 -12.47
CA PRO A 476 -14.69 12.66 -12.20
C PRO A 476 -15.47 11.65 -13.06
N SER A 477 -14.97 11.26 -14.22
CA SER A 477 -15.59 10.25 -15.09
C SER A 477 -15.34 8.80 -14.64
N GLN A 478 -14.30 8.56 -13.83
CA GLN A 478 -13.91 7.25 -13.30
C GLN A 478 -14.60 6.87 -11.98
N VAL A 479 -15.29 7.82 -11.32
CA VAL A 479 -15.94 7.64 -10.01
C VAL A 479 -17.47 7.76 -10.07
N ARG A 480 -18.07 7.56 -11.24
CA ARG A 480 -19.53 7.68 -11.44
C ARG A 480 -20.31 6.60 -10.69
N ASP A 481 -19.73 5.41 -10.59
CA ASP A 481 -20.22 4.27 -9.81
C ASP A 481 -20.22 4.53 -8.29
N LEU A 482 -19.43 5.49 -7.82
CA LEU A 482 -19.38 5.95 -6.43
C LEU A 482 -20.48 6.97 -6.10
N TYR A 483 -21.24 7.45 -7.09
CA TYR A 483 -22.32 8.42 -6.95
C TYR A 483 -23.68 7.80 -7.32
N ASP A 484 -24.37 7.31 -6.30
CA ASP A 484 -25.69 6.69 -6.41
C ASP A 484 -26.78 7.76 -6.45
N MET A 485 -27.28 8.08 -7.66
CA MET A 485 -28.48 8.89 -7.86
C MET A 485 -29.71 8.01 -8.09
N GLU A 486 -30.80 8.33 -7.39
CA GLU A 486 -32.10 7.69 -7.55
C GLU A 486 -32.63 7.84 -8.99
N ALA A 487 -32.93 6.72 -9.66
CA ALA A 487 -33.60 6.76 -10.95
C ALA A 487 -35.01 7.36 -10.77
N LYS A 488 -35.33 8.42 -11.53
CA LYS A 488 -36.67 9.01 -11.52
C LYS A 488 -37.69 7.97 -11.98
N GLU A 489 -38.67 7.65 -11.14
CA GLU A 489 -39.80 6.83 -11.60
C GLU A 489 -40.52 7.50 -12.79
N PRO A 490 -40.99 6.72 -13.78
CA PRO A 490 -41.69 7.25 -14.94
C PRO A 490 -43.10 7.70 -14.55
N VAL A 491 -43.23 8.96 -14.12
CA VAL A 491 -44.51 9.57 -13.74
C VAL A 491 -45.50 9.49 -14.90
N GLN A 492 -46.54 8.65 -14.74
CA GLN A 492 -47.69 8.63 -15.65
C GLN A 492 -48.35 10.00 -15.67
N ARG A 493 -48.31 10.66 -16.84
CA ARG A 493 -49.01 11.93 -17.07
C ARG A 493 -50.51 11.68 -17.24
N MET A 494 -51.29 11.99 -16.21
CA MET A 494 -52.64 12.52 -16.44
C MET A 494 -52.53 14.03 -16.74
N SER A 495 -53.44 14.53 -17.58
CA SER A 495 -53.52 15.94 -17.96
C SER A 495 -54.18 16.79 -16.87
N ASP A 496 -53.82 18.07 -16.82
CA ASP A 496 -54.73 19.18 -17.17
C ASP A 496 -53.93 20.50 -17.26
N GLU A 497 -54.61 21.61 -17.60
CA GLU A 497 -54.03 22.76 -18.30
C GLU A 497 -53.47 23.91 -17.42
N THR A 498 -52.62 24.75 -18.05
CA THR A 498 -52.33 26.20 -17.81
C THR A 498 -52.42 26.78 -16.39
N ASP A 499 -51.42 27.48 -15.88
CA ASP A 499 -50.97 28.78 -16.43
C ASP A 499 -49.45 29.05 -16.14
N SER A 500 -49.02 30.32 -16.18
CA SER A 500 -47.68 30.74 -16.60
C SER A 500 -46.81 31.38 -15.53
N GLY A 501 -45.49 31.19 -15.63
CA GLY A 501 -44.49 31.83 -14.77
C GLY A 501 -43.05 31.53 -15.22
N LYS A 502 -42.28 32.56 -15.59
CA LYS A 502 -40.90 32.41 -16.08
C LYS A 502 -39.87 32.35 -14.95
N ALA A 503 -39.01 31.33 -14.97
CA ALA A 503 -37.68 31.34 -14.35
C ALA A 503 -36.70 30.56 -15.25
N ALA A 504 -35.40 30.89 -15.24
CA ALA A 504 -34.45 30.42 -16.26
C ALA A 504 -33.68 29.15 -15.84
N THR A 505 -33.65 28.14 -16.72
CA THR A 505 -32.85 26.92 -16.56
C THR A 505 -32.19 26.50 -17.89
N GLY A 506 -31.01 27.03 -18.18
CA GLY A 506 -30.35 26.94 -19.50
C GLY A 506 -29.68 25.62 -19.88
N ALA A 507 -29.75 24.57 -19.05
CA ALA A 507 -28.97 23.33 -19.24
C ALA A 507 -29.80 22.03 -19.34
N VAL A 508 -31.07 22.03 -18.92
CA VAL A 508 -31.89 20.79 -18.90
C VAL A 508 -32.62 20.57 -20.23
N GLY A 509 -33.04 21.66 -20.89
CA GLY A 509 -33.87 21.59 -22.10
C GLY A 509 -33.18 20.95 -23.33
N SER A 510 -31.86 21.07 -23.46
CA SER A 510 -31.12 20.53 -24.61
C SER A 510 -31.05 19.01 -24.62
N GLN A 511 -30.95 18.36 -23.46
CA GLN A 511 -30.91 16.90 -23.37
C GLN A 511 -32.29 16.27 -23.60
N GLU A 512 -33.37 16.89 -23.09
CA GLU A 512 -34.74 16.45 -23.38
C GLU A 512 -35.13 16.67 -24.85
N GLU A 513 -34.60 17.71 -25.49
CA GLU A 513 -34.77 17.95 -26.93
C GLU A 513 -33.99 16.94 -27.78
N LEU A 514 -32.72 16.67 -27.45
CA LEU A 514 -31.91 15.66 -28.12
C LEU A 514 -32.53 14.26 -28.02
N LEU A 515 -32.99 13.86 -26.82
CA LEU A 515 -33.65 12.57 -26.61
C LEU A 515 -34.91 12.43 -27.47
N ARG A 516 -35.74 13.49 -27.54
CA ARG A 516 -36.94 13.51 -28.39
C ARG A 516 -36.60 13.42 -29.87
N TRP A 517 -35.59 14.16 -30.34
CA TRP A 517 -35.14 14.07 -31.72
C TRP A 517 -34.63 12.66 -32.07
N CYS A 518 -33.84 12.04 -31.19
CA CYS A 518 -33.40 10.66 -31.37
C CYS A 518 -34.60 9.70 -31.44
N GLN A 519 -35.58 9.82 -30.53
CA GLN A 519 -36.83 9.05 -30.56
C GLN A 519 -37.58 9.19 -31.88
N GLU A 520 -37.72 10.42 -32.40
CA GLU A 520 -38.35 10.70 -33.70
C GLU A 520 -37.58 10.05 -34.87
N GLN A 521 -36.25 10.10 -34.88
CA GLN A 521 -35.46 9.47 -35.95
C GLN A 521 -35.51 7.93 -35.89
N THR A 522 -35.42 7.35 -34.70
CA THR A 522 -35.43 5.89 -34.49
C THR A 522 -36.84 5.27 -34.45
N ALA A 523 -37.90 6.07 -34.60
CA ALA A 523 -39.26 5.57 -34.64
C ALA A 523 -39.47 4.60 -35.81
N GLY A 524 -40.19 3.50 -35.55
CA GLY A 524 -40.63 2.53 -36.56
C GLY A 524 -39.61 1.44 -36.95
N TYR A 525 -38.43 1.38 -36.31
CA TYR A 525 -37.50 0.26 -36.52
C TYR A 525 -37.81 -0.92 -35.57
N PRO A 526 -37.76 -2.17 -36.05
CA PRO A 526 -37.97 -3.34 -35.19
C PRO A 526 -36.83 -3.48 -34.18
N GLY A 527 -37.16 -3.79 -32.92
CA GLY A 527 -36.20 -3.98 -31.83
C GLY A 527 -35.63 -2.70 -31.21
N VAL A 528 -35.83 -1.53 -31.81
CA VAL A 528 -35.25 -0.26 -31.33
C VAL A 528 -36.26 0.55 -30.51
N HIS A 529 -35.89 0.94 -29.29
CA HIS A 529 -36.75 1.74 -28.40
C HIS A 529 -35.93 2.69 -27.52
N VAL A 530 -35.72 3.93 -27.99
CA VAL A 530 -34.89 4.92 -27.29
C VAL A 530 -35.63 5.55 -26.11
N THR A 531 -35.26 5.16 -24.88
CA THR A 531 -35.81 5.72 -23.63
C THR A 531 -34.85 6.62 -22.87
N ASP A 532 -33.54 6.46 -23.11
CA ASP A 532 -32.47 7.23 -22.48
C ASP A 532 -31.35 7.55 -23.49
N LEU A 533 -30.31 8.24 -23.02
CA LEU A 533 -29.07 8.46 -23.76
C LEU A 533 -27.94 7.64 -23.12
N SER A 534 -28.23 6.37 -22.83
CA SER A 534 -27.32 5.40 -22.21
C SER A 534 -27.65 3.96 -22.61
N SER A 535 -28.47 3.24 -21.84
CA SER A 535 -28.78 1.82 -22.02
C SER A 535 -29.49 1.51 -23.35
N SER A 536 -30.28 2.43 -23.87
CA SER A 536 -31.04 2.29 -25.12
C SER A 536 -30.18 2.28 -26.39
N TRP A 537 -28.86 2.42 -26.25
CA TRP A 537 -27.87 2.42 -27.33
C TRP A 537 -26.85 1.28 -27.17
N ALA A 538 -26.93 0.50 -26.09
CA ALA A 538 -25.97 -0.54 -25.74
C ALA A 538 -26.05 -1.78 -26.66
N ASP A 539 -27.16 -1.96 -27.39
CA ASP A 539 -27.33 -3.00 -28.40
C ASP A 539 -26.79 -2.61 -29.79
N GLY A 540 -26.38 -1.34 -29.98
CA GLY A 540 -25.98 -0.77 -31.27
C GLY A 540 -27.12 -0.52 -32.27
N LEU A 541 -28.29 -1.16 -32.10
CA LEU A 541 -29.40 -1.12 -33.05
C LEU A 541 -29.99 0.29 -33.16
N ALA A 542 -30.07 1.03 -32.05
CA ALA A 542 -30.49 2.43 -32.07
C ALA A 542 -29.57 3.34 -32.91
N LEU A 543 -28.26 3.07 -32.91
CA LEU A 543 -27.31 3.82 -33.74
C LEU A 543 -27.39 3.40 -35.22
N CYS A 544 -27.55 2.10 -35.51
CA CYS A 544 -27.84 1.61 -36.86
C CYS A 544 -29.11 2.26 -37.44
N ALA A 545 -30.20 2.30 -36.66
CA ALA A 545 -31.46 2.92 -37.04
C ALA A 545 -31.33 4.42 -37.30
N LEU A 546 -30.53 5.14 -36.50
CA LEU A 546 -30.25 6.56 -36.71
C LEU A 546 -29.46 6.79 -38.01
N VAL A 547 -28.40 6.02 -38.25
CA VAL A 547 -27.59 6.13 -39.49
C VAL A 547 -28.43 5.80 -40.73
N HIS A 548 -29.19 4.70 -40.69
CA HIS A 548 -30.08 4.32 -41.80
C HIS A 548 -31.20 5.35 -42.02
N ARG A 549 -31.78 5.95 -40.96
CA ARG A 549 -32.81 7.00 -41.10
C ARG A 549 -32.26 8.20 -41.86
N LEU A 550 -31.02 8.60 -41.57
CA LEU A 550 -30.37 9.75 -42.19
C LEU A 550 -29.83 9.45 -43.60
N ARG A 551 -29.51 8.18 -43.90
CA ARG A 551 -29.06 7.76 -45.24
C ARG A 551 -29.48 6.31 -45.56
N PRO A 552 -30.72 6.10 -46.06
CA PRO A 552 -31.29 4.76 -46.26
C PRO A 552 -30.57 3.86 -47.28
N ALA A 553 -29.72 4.42 -48.13
CA ALA A 553 -29.00 3.67 -49.17
C ALA A 553 -27.75 2.89 -48.65
N LEU A 554 -27.56 2.77 -47.33
CA LEU A 554 -26.35 2.20 -46.72
C LEU A 554 -26.51 0.78 -46.15
N LEU A 555 -27.73 0.31 -45.92
CA LEU A 555 -27.98 -1.00 -45.27
C LEU A 555 -29.42 -1.45 -45.53
N GLU A 556 -29.63 -2.72 -45.89
CA GLU A 556 -31.00 -3.27 -45.92
C GLU A 556 -31.43 -3.67 -44.49
N PRO A 557 -32.65 -3.35 -44.00
CA PRO A 557 -33.08 -3.70 -42.64
C PRO A 557 -33.00 -5.20 -42.31
N SER A 558 -33.04 -6.05 -43.33
CA SER A 558 -32.84 -7.51 -43.25
C SER A 558 -31.45 -7.91 -42.72
N GLU A 559 -30.42 -7.10 -42.96
CA GLU A 559 -29.01 -7.42 -42.65
C GLU A 559 -28.65 -7.19 -41.17
N LEU A 560 -29.46 -6.41 -40.44
CA LEU A 560 -29.32 -6.22 -38.99
C LEU A 560 -29.76 -7.45 -38.18
N GLN A 561 -30.56 -8.35 -38.76
CA GLN A 561 -31.27 -9.41 -38.05
C GLN A 561 -30.37 -10.62 -37.72
N GLY A 562 -29.33 -10.38 -36.92
CA GLY A 562 -28.38 -11.39 -36.44
C GLY A 562 -27.04 -10.84 -35.91
N MET A 563 -26.78 -9.53 -36.04
CA MET A 563 -25.52 -8.95 -35.56
C MET A 563 -25.44 -8.88 -34.03
N GLY A 564 -24.26 -9.16 -33.48
CA GLY A 564 -23.97 -8.91 -32.07
C GLY A 564 -23.79 -7.41 -31.80
N ALA A 565 -24.15 -6.94 -30.59
CA ALA A 565 -24.19 -5.51 -30.24
C ALA A 565 -22.91 -4.73 -30.56
N LEU A 566 -21.74 -5.32 -30.31
CA LEU A 566 -20.44 -4.72 -30.62
C LEU A 566 -20.17 -4.57 -32.13
N GLU A 567 -20.67 -5.50 -32.94
CA GLU A 567 -20.51 -5.44 -34.40
C GLU A 567 -21.49 -4.44 -35.02
N ALA A 568 -22.76 -4.42 -34.58
CA ALA A 568 -23.75 -3.39 -34.96
C ALA A 568 -23.24 -1.97 -34.61
N THR A 569 -22.75 -1.78 -33.38
CA THR A 569 -22.19 -0.50 -32.93
C THR A 569 -20.95 -0.11 -33.74
N SER A 570 -20.01 -1.04 -33.98
CA SER A 570 -18.79 -0.77 -34.76
C SER A 570 -19.08 -0.45 -36.23
N TRP A 571 -20.08 -1.09 -36.83
CA TRP A 571 -20.57 -0.77 -38.17
C TRP A 571 -21.14 0.66 -38.21
N ALA A 572 -22.06 1.00 -37.29
CA ALA A 572 -22.74 2.28 -37.30
C ALA A 572 -21.79 3.46 -37.04
N LEU A 573 -20.81 3.30 -36.14
CA LEU A 573 -19.74 4.29 -35.93
C LEU A 573 -18.93 4.55 -37.22
N LYS A 574 -18.52 3.49 -37.93
CA LYS A 574 -17.76 3.62 -39.18
C LYS A 574 -18.56 4.26 -40.31
N MET A 575 -19.85 3.93 -40.43
CA MET A 575 -20.72 4.52 -41.44
C MET A 575 -21.05 5.99 -41.14
N ALA A 576 -21.25 6.35 -39.86
CA ALA A 576 -21.39 7.74 -39.45
C ALA A 576 -20.12 8.56 -39.75
N GLU A 577 -18.93 7.98 -39.57
CA GLU A 577 -17.67 8.63 -39.91
C GLU A 577 -17.50 8.80 -41.43
N HIS A 578 -17.64 7.72 -42.21
CA HIS A 578 -17.37 7.73 -43.66
C HIS A 578 -18.47 8.44 -44.48
N GLU A 579 -19.74 8.24 -44.13
CA GLU A 579 -20.88 8.68 -44.94
C GLU A 579 -21.63 9.90 -44.38
N LEU A 580 -21.48 10.21 -43.09
CA LEU A 580 -22.06 11.40 -42.47
C LEU A 580 -21.00 12.42 -42.00
N GLY A 581 -19.71 12.06 -42.03
CA GLY A 581 -18.61 12.91 -41.58
C GLY A 581 -18.50 13.08 -40.07
N ILE A 582 -19.17 12.24 -39.28
CA ILE A 582 -19.27 12.36 -37.82
C ILE A 582 -18.28 11.40 -37.15
N THR A 583 -17.08 11.91 -36.86
CA THR A 583 -16.00 11.16 -36.20
C THR A 583 -16.41 10.63 -34.82
N PRO A 584 -16.15 9.35 -34.48
CA PRO A 584 -16.50 8.76 -33.19
C PRO A 584 -15.94 9.52 -31.99
N VAL A 585 -16.80 9.86 -31.03
CA VAL A 585 -16.40 10.49 -29.75
C VAL A 585 -16.15 9.44 -28.66
N LEU A 586 -16.68 8.22 -28.84
CA LEU A 586 -16.53 7.07 -27.94
C LEU A 586 -16.36 5.78 -28.75
N SER A 587 -15.69 4.78 -28.15
CA SER A 587 -15.50 3.47 -28.78
C SER A 587 -16.77 2.63 -28.75
N ALA A 588 -16.84 1.62 -29.63
CA ALA A 588 -17.95 0.67 -29.66
C ALA A 588 -18.11 -0.05 -28.31
N GLN A 589 -17.00 -0.41 -27.67
CA GLN A 589 -16.98 -1.03 -26.34
C GLN A 589 -17.55 -0.10 -25.26
N ALA A 590 -17.22 1.19 -25.28
CA ALA A 590 -17.73 2.15 -24.29
C ALA A 590 -19.24 2.42 -24.44
N MET A 591 -19.76 2.36 -25.68
CA MET A 591 -21.19 2.49 -25.96
C MET A 591 -21.96 1.23 -25.55
N VAL A 592 -21.48 0.04 -25.93
CA VAL A 592 -22.08 -1.26 -25.54
C VAL A 592 -22.03 -1.50 -24.03
N ALA A 593 -20.98 -1.04 -23.34
CA ALA A 593 -20.90 -1.10 -21.88
C ALA A 593 -21.73 0.00 -21.17
N GLY A 594 -22.33 0.94 -21.91
CA GLY A 594 -23.03 2.11 -21.34
C GLY A 594 -22.15 3.03 -20.48
N SER A 595 -20.82 2.91 -20.55
CA SER A 595 -19.89 3.43 -19.54
C SER A 595 -19.55 4.90 -19.70
N ASP A 596 -19.85 5.52 -20.84
CA ASP A 596 -19.78 6.99 -20.99
C ASP A 596 -21.01 7.60 -21.68
N PRO A 597 -22.08 7.89 -20.91
CA PRO A 597 -23.24 8.62 -21.39
C PRO A 597 -22.91 10.06 -21.85
N LEU A 598 -21.83 10.69 -21.37
CA LEU A 598 -21.47 12.06 -21.79
C LEU A 598 -20.81 12.06 -23.17
N GLY A 599 -19.91 11.13 -23.44
CA GLY A 599 -19.39 10.88 -24.79
C GLY A 599 -20.51 10.53 -25.78
N LEU A 600 -21.48 9.70 -25.36
CA LEU A 600 -22.66 9.37 -26.17
C LEU A 600 -23.55 10.59 -26.44
N ILE A 601 -23.86 11.41 -25.44
CA ILE A 601 -24.61 12.67 -25.60
C ILE A 601 -23.88 13.64 -26.53
N ALA A 602 -22.56 13.79 -26.38
CA ALA A 602 -21.75 14.63 -27.28
C ALA A 602 -21.76 14.09 -28.72
N TYR A 603 -21.63 12.77 -28.89
CA TYR A 603 -21.68 12.13 -30.21
C TYR A 603 -23.04 12.35 -30.89
N LEU A 604 -24.14 12.03 -30.21
CA LEU A 604 -25.51 12.24 -30.73
C LEU A 604 -25.82 13.72 -30.96
N SER A 605 -25.23 14.63 -30.17
CA SER A 605 -25.33 16.08 -30.42
C SER A 605 -24.71 16.49 -31.76
N HIS A 606 -23.71 15.79 -32.28
CA HIS A 606 -23.19 16.05 -33.62
C HIS A 606 -24.20 15.66 -34.71
N PHE A 607 -24.90 14.52 -34.59
CA PHE A 607 -25.97 14.14 -35.52
C PHE A 607 -27.13 15.15 -35.49
N HIS A 608 -27.59 15.50 -34.29
CA HIS A 608 -28.65 16.51 -34.08
C HIS A 608 -28.23 17.87 -34.66
N SER A 609 -26.99 18.31 -34.43
CA SER A 609 -26.47 19.56 -35.01
C SER A 609 -26.36 19.53 -36.54
N ALA A 610 -26.01 18.39 -37.14
CA ALA A 610 -25.84 18.25 -38.58
C ALA A 610 -27.17 18.12 -39.35
N PHE A 611 -28.19 17.50 -38.74
CA PHE A 611 -29.40 17.06 -39.45
C PHE A 611 -30.72 17.68 -38.97
N LYS A 612 -30.72 18.60 -37.99
CA LYS A 612 -31.94 19.28 -37.52
C LYS A 612 -32.56 20.28 -38.52
N SER A 613 -31.84 20.69 -39.56
CA SER A 613 -32.24 21.80 -40.44
C SER A 613 -32.38 21.44 -41.93
N VAL A 614 -33.40 20.65 -42.28
CA VAL A 614 -33.83 20.45 -43.68
C VAL A 614 -35.36 20.55 -43.82
N PRO A 615 -35.91 21.74 -44.13
CA PRO A 615 -37.34 21.90 -44.43
C PRO A 615 -37.68 21.52 -45.88
N HIS A 616 -38.75 20.75 -46.09
CA HIS A 616 -39.31 20.53 -47.44
C HIS A 616 -40.19 21.72 -47.88
N ASN A 617 -39.79 22.44 -48.93
CA ASN A 617 -40.69 22.80 -50.05
C ASN A 617 -39.92 23.41 -51.25
N PRO A 618 -40.43 23.31 -52.50
CA PRO A 618 -39.75 23.81 -53.69
C PRO A 618 -40.17 25.26 -54.05
N GLY A 619 -39.22 26.11 -54.46
CA GLY A 619 -39.55 27.48 -54.92
C GLY A 619 -38.37 28.32 -55.40
N SER A 620 -38.47 28.81 -56.63
CA SER A 620 -37.56 29.70 -57.37
C SER A 620 -36.92 30.89 -56.60
N VAL A 621 -35.58 30.93 -56.61
CA VAL A 621 -34.70 32.11 -56.88
C VAL A 621 -35.12 33.50 -56.38
N SER A 622 -34.38 34.05 -55.40
CA SER A 622 -33.61 35.30 -55.59
C SER A 622 -32.55 35.53 -54.48
N GLN A 623 -31.69 36.55 -54.62
CA GLN A 623 -30.45 36.70 -53.84
C GLN A 623 -30.60 37.39 -52.47
N GLY A 624 -29.84 36.89 -51.48
CA GLY A 624 -29.56 37.52 -50.18
C GLY A 624 -28.28 36.91 -49.57
N SER A 625 -27.48 37.69 -48.83
CA SER A 625 -26.09 37.32 -48.50
C SER A 625 -25.93 36.34 -47.32
N PRO A 626 -25.02 35.35 -47.39
CA PRO A 626 -24.66 34.50 -46.26
C PRO A 626 -23.57 35.15 -45.38
N GLY A 627 -23.86 35.29 -44.09
CA GLY A 627 -22.90 35.68 -43.05
C GLY A 627 -22.63 34.55 -42.04
N THR A 628 -21.58 34.72 -41.23
CA THR A 628 -21.23 33.95 -40.01
C THR A 628 -20.99 32.43 -40.08
N ALA A 629 -21.17 31.74 -41.21
CA ALA A 629 -20.76 30.31 -41.35
C ALA A 629 -19.23 30.07 -41.33
N SER A 630 -18.41 31.09 -41.59
CA SER A 630 -16.97 30.94 -41.84
C SER A 630 -16.09 30.82 -40.58
N ALA A 631 -16.59 31.19 -39.39
CA ALA A 631 -15.77 31.30 -38.18
C ALA A 631 -15.24 29.95 -37.66
N VAL A 632 -16.06 28.89 -37.68
CA VAL A 632 -15.71 27.58 -37.11
C VAL A 632 -14.69 26.85 -37.99
N LEU A 633 -14.82 26.95 -39.32
CA LEU A 633 -13.87 26.39 -40.29
C LEU A 633 -12.50 27.11 -40.30
N PHE A 634 -12.37 28.29 -39.68
CA PHE A 634 -11.12 29.02 -39.59
C PHE A 634 -10.25 28.57 -38.40
N LEU A 635 -10.87 28.30 -37.24
CA LEU A 635 -10.16 27.85 -36.03
C LEU A 635 -9.47 26.48 -36.24
N GLY A 636 -10.15 25.55 -36.91
CA GLY A 636 -9.57 24.24 -37.26
C GLY A 636 -8.38 24.29 -38.23
N LYS A 637 -8.14 25.43 -38.91
CA LYS A 637 -6.95 25.64 -39.73
C LYS A 637 -5.81 26.30 -38.97
N LEU A 638 -6.10 27.21 -38.03
CA LEU A 638 -5.08 27.88 -37.21
C LEU A 638 -4.27 26.87 -36.35
N GLN A 639 -4.93 25.83 -35.85
CA GLN A 639 -4.30 24.79 -35.03
C GLN A 639 -3.30 23.91 -35.83
N ARG A 640 -3.44 23.81 -37.16
CA ARG A 640 -2.49 23.07 -38.03
C ARG A 640 -1.25 23.89 -38.41
N THR A 641 -1.27 25.21 -38.22
CA THR A 641 -0.14 26.08 -38.56
C THR A 641 0.86 26.21 -37.41
N LEU A 642 0.42 26.08 -36.16
CA LEU A 642 1.29 26.21 -34.97
C LEU A 642 2.17 24.98 -34.68
N GLN A 643 1.92 23.84 -35.32
CA GLN A 643 2.79 22.64 -35.24
C GLN A 643 3.82 22.55 -36.38
N ARG A 644 3.87 23.53 -37.31
CA ARG A 644 4.77 23.47 -38.48
C ARG A 644 5.83 24.57 -38.55
N THR A 645 6.06 25.29 -37.45
CA THR A 645 7.09 26.35 -37.35
C THR A 645 7.94 26.24 -36.08
N ARG A 646 8.62 25.09 -35.91
CA ARG A 646 9.87 25.05 -35.12
C ARG A 646 10.95 24.12 -35.69
N THR A 647 10.89 23.89 -37.01
CA THR A 647 11.87 23.09 -37.78
C THR A 647 12.17 23.73 -39.13
N GLN A 648 12.44 25.05 -39.17
CA GLN A 648 13.33 25.70 -40.16
C GLN A 648 13.50 27.21 -39.86
N GLU A 649 14.48 27.54 -39.02
CA GLU A 649 15.23 28.79 -39.11
C GLU A 649 16.73 28.44 -39.01
N ASN A 650 17.45 28.65 -40.11
CA ASN A 650 18.91 28.72 -40.33
C ASN A 650 19.23 28.13 -41.71
N GLY A 651 19.57 29.00 -42.67
CA GLY A 651 19.71 28.63 -44.08
C GLY A 651 20.51 29.62 -44.93
N GLU A 652 21.72 29.96 -44.48
CA GLU A 652 22.84 30.65 -45.18
C GLU A 652 24.12 30.01 -44.61
N ASP A 653 25.20 29.66 -45.32
CA ASP A 653 25.73 30.09 -46.64
C ASP A 653 26.67 29.00 -47.28
N ALA A 654 27.11 29.23 -48.54
CA ALA A 654 28.37 28.78 -49.19
C ALA A 654 28.79 27.28 -49.34
N GLY A 655 28.18 26.57 -50.32
CA GLY A 655 28.78 25.78 -51.44
C GLY A 655 29.98 24.79 -51.33
N GLY A 656 29.97 23.68 -52.12
CA GLY A 656 31.20 22.84 -52.29
C GLY A 656 31.26 21.47 -53.03
N LYS A 657 30.82 21.33 -54.30
CA LYS A 657 31.25 20.28 -55.30
C LYS A 657 30.85 18.77 -55.11
N LYS A 658 31.06 18.00 -56.21
CA LYS A 658 30.67 16.60 -56.59
C LYS A 658 31.85 15.58 -56.35
N PRO A 659 31.78 14.23 -56.57
CA PRO A 659 30.87 13.47 -57.47
C PRO A 659 30.41 11.99 -57.16
N ARG A 660 29.29 11.61 -57.79
CA ARG A 660 28.91 10.37 -58.56
C ARG A 660 29.66 9.03 -58.35
N LEU A 661 28.88 7.95 -58.28
CA LEU A 661 29.24 6.56 -58.65
C LEU A 661 28.11 5.90 -59.46
N GLU A 662 28.39 4.83 -60.21
CA GLU A 662 27.48 4.20 -61.19
C GLU A 662 27.82 2.72 -61.46
N VAL A 663 26.78 1.85 -61.58
CA VAL A 663 26.72 0.65 -62.47
C VAL A 663 27.66 -0.53 -62.03
N LYS A 664 27.39 -1.84 -62.21
CA LYS A 664 26.65 -2.65 -63.21
C LYS A 664 26.05 -3.97 -62.63
N ALA A 665 25.40 -4.79 -63.46
CA ALA A 665 24.86 -6.13 -63.15
C ALA A 665 25.13 -7.13 -64.30
N GLU A 666 24.94 -8.46 -64.08
CA GLU A 666 24.65 -9.50 -65.11
C GLU A 666 24.23 -10.87 -64.47
N THR A 667 23.85 -11.88 -65.29
CA THR A 667 23.16 -13.17 -64.93
C THR A 667 23.66 -14.34 -65.85
N PRO A 668 22.99 -15.49 -66.19
CA PRO A 668 21.95 -16.38 -65.58
C PRO A 668 22.29 -17.93 -65.70
N SER A 669 21.33 -18.87 -65.43
CA SER A 669 20.98 -20.12 -66.23
C SER A 669 20.41 -21.36 -65.43
N THR A 670 20.09 -22.49 -66.12
CA THR A 670 18.87 -23.36 -65.98
C THR A 670 19.09 -24.89 -65.69
N GLU A 671 18.08 -25.66 -65.19
CA GLU A 671 17.46 -26.91 -65.79
C GLU A 671 16.42 -27.68 -64.88
N GLU A 672 15.74 -28.75 -65.39
CA GLU A 672 14.49 -29.38 -64.83
C GLU A 672 14.47 -30.97 -64.62
N PRO A 673 13.44 -31.83 -64.92
CA PRO A 673 12.72 -32.65 -63.90
C PRO A 673 12.41 -34.16 -64.22
N PRO A 674 11.63 -34.90 -63.37
CA PRO A 674 10.49 -35.75 -63.86
C PRO A 674 9.23 -35.91 -62.92
N VAL A 675 8.09 -36.42 -63.44
CA VAL A 675 6.66 -36.48 -62.90
C VAL A 675 5.88 -37.68 -63.57
N PRO A 676 4.66 -38.27 -63.22
CA PRO A 676 3.56 -38.06 -62.22
C PRO A 676 3.33 -39.26 -61.21
N LYS A 677 2.18 -39.80 -60.67
CA LYS A 677 0.72 -40.04 -61.01
C LYS A 677 -0.24 -40.31 -59.77
N PRO A 678 -1.59 -40.53 -59.91
CA PRO A 678 -2.62 -40.38 -58.82
C PRO A 678 -3.60 -41.57 -58.50
N ASP A 679 -4.50 -41.35 -57.50
CA ASP A 679 -5.93 -41.80 -57.30
C ASP A 679 -6.36 -42.55 -55.99
N GLU A 680 -7.38 -41.98 -55.27
CA GLU A 680 -8.45 -42.50 -54.34
C GLU A 680 -8.23 -43.58 -53.22
N PRO A 681 -9.12 -43.76 -52.17
CA PRO A 681 -10.14 -42.90 -51.52
C PRO A 681 -10.06 -42.87 -49.93
N MET A 682 -11.16 -42.59 -49.20
CA MET A 682 -11.23 -42.20 -47.76
C MET A 682 -11.13 -43.30 -46.67
N THR A 683 -10.54 -42.97 -45.50
CA THR A 683 -11.10 -43.26 -44.13
C THR A 683 -10.33 -42.55 -42.98
N PRO A 684 -10.99 -42.12 -41.88
CA PRO A 684 -10.37 -41.66 -40.61
C PRO A 684 -10.50 -42.73 -39.48
N PRO A 685 -10.02 -42.52 -38.22
CA PRO A 685 -9.22 -41.42 -37.66
C PRO A 685 -7.94 -41.90 -36.90
N SER A 686 -7.15 -40.96 -36.36
CA SER A 686 -6.58 -41.05 -35.00
C SER A 686 -5.99 -39.69 -34.56
N GLN A 687 -6.41 -39.18 -33.40
CA GLN A 687 -5.85 -37.97 -32.80
C GLN A 687 -4.80 -38.33 -31.74
N GLN A 688 -3.53 -38.15 -32.07
CA GLN A 688 -2.47 -37.97 -31.08
C GLN A 688 -1.43 -37.03 -31.70
N GLN A 689 -1.39 -35.78 -31.21
CA GLN A 689 -0.26 -34.89 -31.44
C GLN A 689 0.66 -35.03 -30.23
N ASP A 690 1.93 -35.35 -30.47
CA ASP A 690 2.91 -35.53 -29.41
C ASP A 690 3.10 -34.24 -28.60
N ALA A 691 2.89 -34.34 -27.29
CA ALA A 691 3.28 -33.27 -26.37
C ALA A 691 4.80 -33.26 -26.25
N SER A 692 5.41 -32.12 -26.59
CA SER A 692 6.84 -31.88 -26.40
C SER A 692 7.25 -32.12 -24.95
N ALA A 693 8.38 -32.79 -24.72
CA ALA A 693 8.88 -33.08 -23.36
C ALA A 693 9.21 -31.81 -22.53
N GLU A 694 9.20 -30.63 -23.16
CA GLU A 694 9.35 -29.32 -22.54
C GLU A 694 8.07 -28.85 -21.80
N ASP A 695 6.91 -29.45 -22.08
CA ASP A 695 5.61 -29.08 -21.50
C ASP A 695 5.24 -29.89 -20.24
N LEU A 696 6.15 -30.69 -19.69
CA LEU A 696 5.91 -31.54 -18.51
C LEU A 696 6.77 -31.12 -17.30
N CYS A 697 6.20 -31.19 -16.10
CA CYS A 697 6.91 -30.91 -14.86
C CYS A 697 7.84 -32.07 -14.46
N ALA A 698 9.14 -31.77 -14.33
CA ALA A 698 10.19 -32.75 -14.01
C ALA A 698 10.18 -33.30 -12.56
N LEU A 699 9.08 -33.12 -11.81
CA LEU A 699 8.84 -33.74 -10.50
C LEU A 699 7.57 -34.62 -10.48
N CYS A 700 6.47 -34.17 -11.08
CA CYS A 700 5.17 -34.87 -11.01
C CYS A 700 4.71 -35.48 -12.34
N GLY A 701 5.43 -35.23 -13.45
CA GLY A 701 5.09 -35.70 -14.79
C GLY A 701 3.84 -35.06 -15.40
N GLN A 702 3.16 -34.15 -14.71
CA GLN A 702 1.96 -33.47 -15.19
C GLN A 702 2.30 -32.30 -16.12
N HIS A 703 1.36 -31.96 -17.00
CA HIS A 703 1.48 -30.85 -17.95
C HIS A 703 1.63 -29.49 -17.24
N LEU A 704 2.39 -28.59 -17.84
CA LEU A 704 2.63 -27.21 -17.40
C LEU A 704 2.02 -26.20 -18.36
N TYR A 705 1.06 -25.40 -17.89
CA TYR A 705 0.60 -24.24 -18.66
C TYR A 705 1.67 -23.14 -18.67
N ILE A 706 1.69 -22.29 -19.70
CA ILE A 706 2.72 -21.27 -19.94
C ILE A 706 2.93 -20.39 -18.69
N LEU A 707 1.83 -20.05 -18.02
CA LEU A 707 1.84 -19.24 -16.80
C LEU A 707 2.18 -20.00 -15.52
N GLU A 708 2.19 -21.35 -15.50
CA GLU A 708 2.65 -22.15 -14.35
C GLU A 708 4.17 -22.39 -14.34
N ARG A 709 4.79 -22.46 -15.53
CA ARG A 709 6.20 -22.87 -15.71
C ARG A 709 7.16 -22.11 -14.80
N LEU A 710 7.89 -22.83 -13.96
CA LEU A 710 9.08 -22.37 -13.23
C LEU A 710 10.31 -23.05 -13.81
N CYS A 711 11.27 -22.28 -14.33
CA CYS A 711 12.53 -22.81 -14.84
C CYS A 711 13.61 -22.83 -13.74
N ALA A 712 14.23 -23.99 -13.51
CA ALA A 712 15.42 -24.15 -12.67
C ALA A 712 16.36 -25.18 -13.29
N ASP A 713 17.66 -24.87 -13.35
CA ASP A 713 18.74 -25.76 -13.82
C ASP A 713 18.44 -26.49 -15.15
N GLY A 714 17.83 -25.76 -16.10
CA GLY A 714 17.48 -26.25 -17.43
C GLY A 714 16.21 -27.10 -17.51
N ARG A 715 15.46 -27.26 -16.42
CA ARG A 715 14.21 -28.04 -16.34
C ARG A 715 13.03 -27.15 -15.93
N PHE A 716 11.81 -27.61 -16.23
CA PHE A 716 10.58 -26.94 -15.82
C PHE A 716 9.85 -27.70 -14.69
N PHE A 717 9.24 -26.93 -13.79
CA PHE A 717 8.51 -27.42 -12.62
C PHE A 717 7.23 -26.60 -12.39
N HIS A 718 6.24 -27.15 -11.71
CA HIS A 718 5.15 -26.36 -11.10
C HIS A 718 5.69 -25.61 -9.87
N ARG A 719 5.28 -24.35 -9.66
CA ARG A 719 5.58 -23.57 -8.43
C ARG A 719 5.13 -24.29 -7.14
N SER A 720 4.11 -25.17 -7.25
CA SER A 720 3.60 -26.03 -6.18
C SER A 720 4.49 -27.23 -5.86
N CYS A 721 5.20 -27.80 -6.84
CA CYS A 721 6.07 -28.98 -6.67
C CYS A 721 7.48 -28.62 -6.21
N PHE A 722 7.99 -27.44 -6.61
CA PHE A 722 9.35 -27.00 -6.31
C PHE A 722 9.48 -26.48 -4.86
N ARG A 723 9.40 -27.38 -3.87
CA ARG A 723 9.38 -27.09 -2.43
C ARG A 723 10.46 -27.84 -1.64
N CYS A 724 10.84 -27.29 -0.48
CA CYS A 724 11.69 -27.99 0.47
C CYS A 724 10.92 -29.13 1.16
N HIS A 725 11.47 -30.34 1.16
CA HIS A 725 10.86 -31.52 1.79
C HIS A 725 10.60 -31.36 3.31
N ILE A 726 11.42 -30.59 4.03
CA ILE A 726 11.31 -30.44 5.50
C ILE A 726 10.46 -29.25 5.94
N CYS A 727 10.50 -28.12 5.21
CA CYS A 727 9.78 -26.89 5.63
C CYS A 727 8.70 -26.41 4.66
N GLU A 728 8.41 -27.19 3.61
CA GLU A 728 7.39 -26.96 2.56
C GLU A 728 7.49 -25.62 1.79
N ALA A 729 8.46 -24.77 2.12
CA ALA A 729 8.69 -23.49 1.46
C ALA A 729 9.06 -23.71 -0.02
N THR A 730 8.41 -22.97 -0.92
CA THR A 730 8.78 -22.92 -2.35
C THR A 730 10.23 -22.49 -2.47
N LEU A 731 11.01 -23.30 -3.18
CA LEU A 731 12.45 -23.14 -3.32
C LEU A 731 12.80 -22.02 -4.31
N TRP A 732 14.07 -21.65 -4.28
CA TRP A 732 14.66 -20.69 -5.19
C TRP A 732 15.74 -21.41 -6.01
N PRO A 733 15.82 -21.21 -7.33
CA PRO A 733 17.00 -21.61 -8.11
C PRO A 733 18.27 -21.11 -7.43
N GLY A 734 19.32 -21.93 -7.36
CA GLY A 734 20.55 -21.68 -6.57
C GLY A 734 20.39 -21.73 -5.03
N GLY A 735 19.19 -21.51 -4.49
CA GLY A 735 18.89 -21.54 -3.04
C GLY A 735 18.54 -22.93 -2.49
N TYR A 736 18.91 -23.99 -3.19
CA TYR A 736 18.52 -25.38 -2.90
C TYR A 736 19.61 -26.37 -3.28
N ARG A 737 19.52 -27.60 -2.77
CA ARG A 737 20.17 -28.79 -3.34
C ARG A 737 19.21 -29.96 -3.32
N GLN A 738 19.39 -30.87 -4.28
CA GLN A 738 18.82 -32.21 -4.21
C GLN A 738 19.72 -33.09 -3.34
N HIS A 739 19.16 -33.90 -2.44
CA HIS A 739 19.98 -34.81 -1.62
C HIS A 739 20.30 -36.09 -2.44
N PRO A 740 21.57 -36.54 -2.53
CA PRO A 740 21.94 -37.64 -3.44
C PRO A 740 21.31 -39.00 -3.12
N GLY A 741 20.87 -39.24 -1.88
CA GLY A 741 20.37 -40.55 -1.43
C GLY A 741 18.87 -40.79 -1.62
N ASP A 742 18.06 -39.73 -1.74
CA ASP A 742 16.59 -39.82 -1.80
C ASP A 742 15.95 -39.03 -2.96
N GLY A 743 16.69 -38.14 -3.60
CA GLY A 743 16.19 -37.34 -4.73
C GLY A 743 15.25 -36.20 -4.34
N TYR A 744 14.99 -35.95 -3.06
CA TYR A 744 14.18 -34.82 -2.62
C TYR A 744 14.96 -33.50 -2.64
N LEU A 745 14.21 -32.40 -2.74
CA LEU A 745 14.77 -31.05 -2.76
C LEU A 745 14.76 -30.42 -1.36
N TYR A 746 15.88 -29.86 -0.96
CA TYR A 746 16.08 -29.20 0.33
C TYR A 746 16.58 -27.77 0.11
N CYS A 747 16.10 -26.81 0.90
CA CYS A 747 16.77 -25.51 0.95
C CYS A 747 18.12 -25.65 1.67
N LEU A 748 19.04 -24.71 1.44
CA LEU A 748 20.41 -24.76 2.01
C LEU A 748 20.46 -24.85 3.54
N GLN A 749 19.36 -24.54 4.24
CA GLN A 749 19.23 -24.62 5.71
C GLN A 749 18.69 -25.97 6.23
N HIS A 750 18.10 -26.80 5.36
CA HIS A 750 17.53 -28.11 5.73
C HIS A 750 18.18 -29.28 4.98
N LEU A 751 19.27 -29.04 4.25
CA LEU A 751 20.05 -30.11 3.62
C LEU A 751 20.67 -31.01 4.70
N PRO A 752 20.48 -32.34 4.67
CA PRO A 752 21.18 -33.26 5.57
C PRO A 752 22.71 -33.13 5.41
N GLN A 753 23.44 -33.10 6.53
CA GLN A 753 24.90 -33.12 6.50
C GLN A 753 25.39 -34.54 6.21
N THR A 754 26.14 -34.70 5.12
CA THR A 754 26.64 -36.00 4.66
C THR A 754 27.94 -36.36 5.38
N GLY A 755 27.86 -37.28 6.33
CA GLY A 755 29.01 -38.05 6.83
C GLY A 755 30.01 -37.30 7.71
N HIS A 756 29.72 -37.23 9.01
CA HIS A 756 30.77 -37.38 10.02
C HIS A 756 30.69 -38.82 10.53
N GLU A 757 31.75 -39.60 10.34
CA GLU A 757 31.94 -40.86 11.07
C GLU A 757 32.23 -40.47 12.53
N GLU A 758 31.30 -40.76 13.45
CA GLU A 758 31.53 -40.56 14.88
C GLU A 758 32.34 -41.73 15.45
N ASP A 759 33.67 -41.58 15.43
CA ASP A 759 34.63 -42.51 16.05
C ASP A 759 34.38 -42.63 17.57
N SER A 760 33.60 -43.65 17.94
CA SER A 760 32.89 -43.76 19.22
C SER A 760 33.38 -44.96 20.03
N SER A 761 34.60 -44.84 20.55
CA SER A 761 35.28 -45.90 21.30
C SER A 761 35.04 -45.85 22.83
N ASP A 762 33.95 -46.46 23.34
CA ASP A 762 34.04 -47.23 24.60
C ASP A 762 32.95 -48.31 24.85
N ARG A 763 33.32 -49.57 24.56
CA ARG A 763 33.23 -50.76 25.46
C ARG A 763 31.94 -51.13 26.24
N GLY A 764 30.84 -51.43 25.54
CA GLY A 764 29.89 -52.55 25.82
C GLY A 764 29.34 -52.76 27.25
N PRO A 765 28.96 -54.00 27.64
CA PRO A 765 28.63 -55.21 26.85
C PRO A 765 27.23 -55.83 27.17
N GLU A 766 26.67 -56.71 26.32
CA GLU A 766 25.91 -57.92 26.76
C GLU A 766 25.52 -58.90 25.61
N SER A 767 25.19 -60.15 26.02
CA SER A 767 24.65 -61.35 25.31
C SER A 767 24.14 -61.21 23.85
N GLN A 768 24.66 -61.97 22.88
CA GLN A 768 24.39 -63.41 22.58
C GLN A 768 22.97 -63.70 22.03
N ASP A 769 22.86 -63.96 20.71
CA ASP A 769 22.53 -65.30 20.19
C ASP A 769 22.75 -65.43 18.65
N LEU A 770 22.86 -66.68 18.18
CA LEU A 770 23.11 -67.14 16.79
C LEU A 770 22.11 -68.31 16.48
N PRO A 771 21.97 -68.92 15.27
CA PRO A 771 22.97 -69.01 14.18
C PRO A 771 22.51 -69.04 12.68
N MET A 772 23.45 -68.69 11.79
CA MET A 772 23.89 -69.37 10.55
C MET A 772 22.92 -69.96 9.50
N SER A 773 23.08 -69.48 8.25
CA SER A 773 23.26 -70.31 7.01
C SER A 773 23.76 -69.40 5.86
N SER A 774 25.01 -69.51 5.37
CA SER A 774 25.45 -70.35 4.22
C SER A 774 24.60 -70.20 2.93
N GLU A 775 25.15 -69.96 1.74
CA GLU A 775 26.56 -69.97 1.28
C GLU A 775 26.76 -69.27 -0.09
N ASN A 776 28.02 -68.92 -0.39
CA ASN A 776 28.68 -68.86 -1.72
C ASN A 776 27.89 -68.44 -3.00
N ASN A 777 28.36 -67.37 -3.66
CA ASN A 777 29.15 -67.50 -4.91
C ASN A 777 29.60 -66.14 -5.51
N THR A 778 30.91 -65.99 -5.72
CA THR A 778 31.54 -65.05 -6.68
C THR A 778 32.73 -65.75 -7.34
N PRO A 779 33.04 -65.41 -8.61
CA PRO A 779 34.44 -65.02 -8.90
C PRO A 779 34.59 -63.87 -9.93
N SER A 780 35.69 -63.12 -9.79
CA SER A 780 36.56 -62.47 -10.81
C SER A 780 35.96 -61.92 -12.13
N GLY A 781 36.26 -60.71 -12.64
CA GLY A 781 37.41 -59.80 -12.43
C GLY A 781 38.65 -60.19 -13.28
N PRO A 782 39.58 -59.28 -13.67
CA PRO A 782 39.64 -57.81 -13.55
C PRO A 782 39.99 -57.07 -14.89
N ALA A 783 40.06 -55.72 -14.89
CA ALA A 783 41.11 -54.91 -15.57
C ALA A 783 40.84 -53.37 -15.51
N THR A 784 41.91 -52.60 -15.34
CA THR A 784 42.00 -51.10 -15.39
C THR A 784 43.18 -50.72 -16.31
N PRO A 785 43.59 -49.43 -16.44
CA PRO A 785 42.86 -48.19 -16.70
C PRO A 785 43.36 -47.47 -18.00
N VAL A 786 42.69 -46.39 -18.42
CA VAL A 786 43.27 -45.33 -19.30
C VAL A 786 42.86 -43.96 -18.76
N ASP A 787 43.69 -42.95 -18.93
CA ASP A 787 43.72 -41.72 -18.13
C ASP A 787 43.51 -40.43 -18.96
N LEU A 788 43.24 -39.33 -18.25
CA LEU A 788 43.35 -37.91 -18.65
C LEU A 788 42.61 -37.43 -19.92
N HIS A 789 41.70 -36.47 -19.71
CA HIS A 789 41.94 -35.11 -20.21
C HIS A 789 41.36 -34.06 -19.25
N GLN A 790 42.15 -33.05 -18.90
CA GLN A 790 41.74 -31.97 -18.01
C GLN A 790 40.86 -30.95 -18.74
N GLY A 791 39.71 -30.63 -18.14
CA GLY A 791 38.88 -29.48 -18.52
C GLY A 791 38.56 -28.65 -17.27
N THR A 792 39.34 -27.61 -16.99
CA THR A 792 39.13 -26.73 -15.83
C THR A 792 37.89 -25.86 -16.03
N SER A 793 36.73 -26.33 -15.56
CA SER A 793 35.55 -25.49 -15.40
C SER A 793 35.71 -24.56 -14.18
N PRO A 794 35.31 -23.28 -14.28
CA PRO A 794 35.41 -22.34 -13.16
C PRO A 794 34.42 -22.70 -12.04
N VAL A 795 34.80 -22.41 -10.79
CA VAL A 795 33.94 -22.54 -9.61
C VAL A 795 32.70 -21.63 -9.77
N PRO A 796 31.47 -22.12 -9.56
CA PRO A 796 30.28 -21.28 -9.62
C PRO A 796 30.28 -20.20 -8.52
N ASN A 797 30.21 -18.93 -8.91
CA ASN A 797 30.04 -17.82 -7.97
C ASN A 797 28.67 -17.91 -7.27
N PRO A 798 28.56 -17.76 -5.94
CA PRO A 798 27.28 -17.82 -5.21
C PRO A 798 26.29 -16.66 -5.49
N ILE A 799 26.55 -15.81 -6.48
CA ILE A 799 26.00 -14.44 -6.58
C ILE A 799 25.29 -14.23 -7.94
N GLN A 800 24.26 -15.04 -8.22
CA GLN A 800 23.35 -14.80 -9.37
C GLN A 800 21.87 -15.06 -9.02
N PRO A 801 20.96 -14.08 -9.25
CA PRO A 801 19.53 -14.27 -9.08
C PRO A 801 18.96 -15.03 -10.28
N THR A 802 18.40 -16.22 -10.04
CA THR A 802 18.23 -17.24 -11.11
C THR A 802 16.78 -17.66 -11.38
N ARG A 803 15.77 -16.92 -10.87
CA ARG A 803 14.39 -17.01 -11.41
C ARG A 803 14.33 -16.30 -12.77
N ARG A 804 14.39 -17.07 -13.86
CA ARG A 804 14.31 -16.54 -15.23
C ARG A 804 12.88 -16.08 -15.55
N LEU A 805 12.76 -14.94 -16.23
CA LEU A 805 11.52 -14.48 -16.86
C LEU A 805 11.02 -15.53 -17.87
N ILE A 806 9.70 -15.60 -18.05
CA ILE A 806 9.07 -16.39 -19.12
C ILE A 806 9.49 -15.76 -20.46
N ARG A 807 10.45 -16.40 -21.13
CA ARG A 807 10.85 -16.10 -22.51
C ARG A 807 10.19 -17.11 -23.44
N LEU A 808 9.11 -16.71 -24.09
CA LEU A 808 8.50 -17.49 -25.17
C LEU A 808 9.53 -17.75 -26.27
N SER A 809 9.68 -19.00 -26.69
CA SER A 809 10.55 -19.39 -27.81
C SER A 809 10.04 -18.85 -29.15
N SER A 810 10.84 -18.95 -30.22
CA SER A 810 10.40 -18.61 -31.58
C SER A 810 9.18 -19.42 -32.06
N PRO A 811 9.12 -20.76 -31.95
CA PRO A 811 7.92 -21.52 -32.34
C PRO A 811 6.72 -21.24 -31.43
N GLU A 812 6.90 -20.95 -30.13
CA GLU A 812 5.78 -20.55 -29.27
C GLU A 812 5.24 -19.17 -29.64
N ARG A 813 6.12 -18.21 -29.96
CA ARG A 813 5.68 -16.92 -30.51
C ARG A 813 4.92 -17.14 -31.81
N GLN A 814 5.41 -17.95 -32.75
CA GLN A 814 4.70 -18.25 -34.01
C GLN A 814 3.34 -18.92 -33.78
N ARG A 815 3.22 -19.84 -32.80
CA ARG A 815 1.93 -20.43 -32.36
C ARG A 815 0.99 -19.40 -31.72
N LEU A 816 1.52 -18.29 -31.19
CA LEU A 816 0.79 -17.20 -30.52
C LEU A 816 0.71 -15.91 -31.38
N SER A 817 1.26 -15.86 -32.60
CA SER A 817 1.38 -14.64 -33.40
C SER A 817 0.79 -14.79 -34.80
N SER A 818 -0.35 -15.47 -34.92
CA SER A 818 -1.09 -15.65 -36.17
C SER A 818 -1.71 -14.35 -36.73
N LEU A 819 -1.56 -13.22 -36.02
CA LEU A 819 -1.97 -11.90 -36.45
C LEU A 819 -0.82 -10.90 -36.21
N HIS A 820 -0.54 -10.08 -37.23
CA HIS A 820 0.45 -9.01 -37.12
C HIS A 820 -0.05 -7.87 -36.24
N LEU A 821 0.73 -7.50 -35.23
CA LEU A 821 0.61 -6.23 -34.51
C LEU A 821 1.74 -5.30 -34.96
N THR A 822 1.38 -4.16 -35.58
CA THR A 822 2.28 -3.04 -35.79
C THR A 822 2.39 -2.21 -34.51
N PRO A 823 3.58 -1.93 -33.98
CA PRO A 823 3.73 -1.02 -32.84
C PRO A 823 3.50 0.42 -33.28
N ASP A 824 2.72 1.16 -32.48
CA ASP A 824 2.48 2.60 -32.66
C ASP A 824 3.48 3.40 -31.78
N PRO A 825 4.12 4.48 -32.26
CA PRO A 825 5.24 5.09 -31.55
C PRO A 825 4.87 6.39 -30.83
N GLU A 826 4.65 6.37 -29.51
CA GLU A 826 4.88 7.55 -28.65
C GLU A 826 4.89 7.21 -27.14
N MET A 827 6.07 7.29 -26.50
CA MET A 827 6.25 7.59 -25.08
C MET A 827 7.74 7.88 -24.79
N GLU A 828 8.15 9.15 -24.85
CA GLU A 828 9.49 9.52 -24.37
C GLU A 828 9.55 9.43 -22.83
N PRO A 829 10.59 8.80 -22.25
CA PRO A 829 10.84 8.88 -20.82
C PRO A 829 11.37 10.29 -20.44
N PRO A 830 11.07 10.80 -19.23
CA PRO A 830 11.51 12.13 -18.82
C PRO A 830 13.05 12.26 -18.76
N PRO A 831 13.60 13.48 -18.94
CA PRO A 831 15.03 13.69 -19.03
C PRO A 831 15.78 13.26 -17.77
N LYS A 832 16.80 12.43 -17.95
CA LYS A 832 17.64 11.86 -16.88
C LYS A 832 18.58 12.95 -16.32
N PRO A 833 18.78 13.04 -14.98
CA PRO A 833 19.67 14.03 -14.38
C PRO A 833 21.14 13.84 -14.80
N PRO A 834 21.97 14.90 -14.74
CA PRO A 834 23.32 14.89 -15.32
C PRO A 834 24.30 13.91 -14.63
N ARG A 835 25.16 13.30 -15.45
CA ARG A 835 26.22 12.37 -15.02
C ARG A 835 27.42 13.12 -14.39
N SER A 836 27.31 13.59 -13.15
CA SER A 836 28.43 14.27 -12.46
C SER A 836 28.63 13.94 -10.96
N CYS A 837 27.76 13.14 -10.33
CA CYS A 837 27.84 12.90 -8.87
C CYS A 837 28.67 11.68 -8.43
N SER A 838 29.03 10.74 -9.30
CA SER A 838 29.85 9.58 -8.90
C SER A 838 31.30 9.97 -8.58
N THR A 839 31.91 10.86 -9.38
CA THR A 839 33.30 11.29 -9.20
C THR A 839 33.51 12.02 -7.87
N LEU A 840 32.57 12.87 -7.46
CA LEU A 840 32.61 13.57 -6.18
C LEU A 840 32.38 12.63 -4.99
N ALA A 841 31.52 11.61 -5.12
CA ALA A 841 31.32 10.60 -4.09
C ALA A 841 32.59 9.76 -3.85
N HIS A 842 33.33 9.40 -4.92
CA HIS A 842 34.63 8.73 -4.77
C HIS A 842 35.68 9.62 -4.08
N GLN A 843 35.78 10.90 -4.46
CA GLN A 843 36.73 11.83 -3.83
C GLN A 843 36.44 12.07 -2.34
N ALA A 844 35.17 12.06 -1.93
CA ALA A 844 34.78 12.14 -0.52
C ALA A 844 35.19 10.89 0.29
N LEU A 845 35.15 9.69 -0.32
CA LEU A 845 35.56 8.44 0.33
C LEU A 845 37.08 8.33 0.51
N GLU A 846 37.88 8.77 -0.46
CA GLU A 846 39.36 8.76 -0.33
C GLU A 846 39.88 9.74 0.73
N ALA A 847 39.13 10.80 1.03
CA ALA A 847 39.52 11.79 2.05
C ALA A 847 39.53 11.22 3.48
N SER A 848 38.66 10.25 3.80
CA SER A 848 38.54 9.69 5.15
C SER A 848 39.69 8.76 5.58
N PHE A 849 40.57 8.34 4.67
CA PHE A 849 41.59 7.31 4.95
C PHE A 849 42.99 7.83 5.36
N LYS A 850 43.18 9.15 5.51
CA LYS A 850 44.48 9.78 5.82
C LYS A 850 44.65 10.22 7.29
N GLY A 851 44.16 9.41 8.23
CA GLY A 851 44.13 9.74 9.67
C GLY A 851 45.14 9.03 10.58
N TRP A 852 45.81 7.96 10.13
CA TRP A 852 46.57 7.04 11.00
C TRP A 852 48.08 7.05 10.68
N GLY A 853 48.75 8.18 10.92
CA GLY A 853 50.17 8.38 10.58
C GLY A 853 51.10 8.44 11.80
N MET A 854 52.22 7.71 11.74
CA MET A 854 53.34 7.74 12.70
C MET A 854 54.66 7.41 11.96
N PRO A 855 55.85 7.87 12.40
CA PRO A 855 56.16 9.25 12.81
C PRO A 855 57.54 9.74 12.32
N VAL A 856 57.71 11.02 11.94
CA VAL A 856 59.05 11.63 11.72
C VAL A 856 59.12 13.09 12.21
N GLN A 857 59.90 13.30 13.27
CA GLN A 857 60.67 14.50 13.69
C GLN A 857 59.98 15.89 13.80
N SER A 858 59.90 16.34 15.05
CA SER A 858 59.89 17.74 15.54
C SER A 858 61.31 18.37 15.46
N PRO A 859 61.58 19.64 15.86
CA PRO A 859 60.69 20.64 16.51
C PRO A 859 60.80 22.09 16.00
N GLN A 860 59.94 22.99 16.50
CA GLN A 860 60.38 24.21 17.20
C GLN A 860 59.25 24.83 18.05
N VAL A 861 59.61 25.79 18.90
CA VAL A 861 58.87 26.25 20.10
C VAL A 861 58.47 27.72 19.95
N LEU A 862 57.32 28.15 20.53
CA LEU A 862 57.24 29.36 21.38
C LEU A 862 55.89 29.55 22.11
N GLU A 863 55.98 30.30 23.20
CA GLU A 863 54.98 30.75 24.18
C GLU A 863 54.20 32.00 23.67
N ALA A 864 53.29 32.68 24.39
CA ALA A 864 52.19 32.37 25.34
C ALA A 864 51.62 33.74 25.81
N MET A 865 50.34 33.87 26.21
CA MET A 865 49.87 34.91 27.18
C MET A 865 48.37 34.82 27.58
N GLU A 866 48.14 34.36 28.80
CA GLU A 866 47.37 34.95 29.93
C GLU A 866 46.35 36.12 29.81
N MET A 867 45.34 36.01 30.71
CA MET A 867 44.56 37.06 31.42
C MET A 867 43.49 37.90 30.65
N GLY A 868 42.33 38.25 31.26
CA GLY A 868 41.79 37.93 32.60
C GLY A 868 40.45 38.63 32.94
N GLU A 869 39.94 38.41 34.17
CA GLU A 869 38.93 39.22 34.94
C GLU A 869 37.46 39.31 34.38
N GLU A 870 36.41 38.86 35.09
CA GLU A 870 35.62 39.48 36.22
C GLU A 870 34.58 40.55 35.75
N GLU A 871 33.33 40.69 36.24
CA GLU A 871 32.55 40.16 37.39
C GLU A 871 31.03 39.94 37.07
N ARG A 872 30.30 39.22 37.97
CA ARG A 872 28.91 39.40 38.52
C ARG A 872 27.77 40.11 37.71
N SER A 873 26.47 39.85 37.92
CA SER A 873 25.67 38.77 38.55
C SER A 873 24.15 39.10 38.44
N SER A 874 23.25 38.10 38.30
CA SER A 874 21.87 38.04 38.86
C SER A 874 21.13 36.78 38.37
N SER A 875 20.07 36.35 39.05
CA SER A 875 19.36 35.09 38.78
C SER A 875 17.90 35.25 38.32
N SER A 876 17.49 34.44 37.35
CA SER A 876 16.11 34.00 37.14
C SER A 876 16.09 32.74 36.25
N GLU A 877 15.85 31.57 36.84
CA GLU A 877 15.76 30.30 36.12
C GLU A 877 14.35 30.09 35.55
N GLU A 878 14.17 30.33 34.24
CA GLU A 878 13.03 29.80 33.48
C GLU A 878 13.57 29.00 32.27
N GLU A 879 13.46 27.67 32.32
CA GLU A 879 13.92 26.78 31.23
C GLU A 879 12.94 26.81 30.04
N THR A 880 13.19 27.70 29.08
CA THR A 880 12.53 27.69 27.76
C THR A 880 13.26 26.75 26.80
N GLU A 881 12.81 25.49 26.70
CA GLU A 881 13.22 24.58 25.62
C GLU A 881 12.65 25.04 24.25
N GLU A 882 13.35 25.96 23.57
CA GLU A 882 13.12 26.31 22.17
C GLU A 882 14.16 25.60 21.27
N GLU A 883 13.75 24.54 20.57
CA GLU A 883 14.56 23.83 19.57
C GLU A 883 14.51 24.61 18.23
N GLU A 884 15.48 25.50 17.97
CA GLU A 884 15.74 26.05 16.64
C GLU A 884 16.83 25.25 15.89
N ASP A 885 16.48 24.70 14.72
CA ASP A 885 17.43 24.07 13.79
C ASP A 885 18.21 25.14 13.01
N VAL A 886 19.51 25.27 13.28
CA VAL A 886 20.44 26.12 12.50
C VAL A 886 21.25 25.24 11.53
N PRO A 887 21.40 25.61 10.25
CA PRO A 887 22.13 24.79 9.28
C PRO A 887 23.64 24.70 9.60
N LEU A 888 24.23 23.54 9.30
CA LEU A 888 25.62 23.21 9.60
C LEU A 888 26.60 23.77 8.56
N ASP A 889 27.71 24.33 9.03
CA ASP A 889 28.90 24.69 8.25
C ASP A 889 30.17 24.05 8.88
N SER A 890 31.32 24.24 8.24
CA SER A 890 32.58 23.49 8.38
C SER A 890 33.15 23.35 9.81
N ASP A 891 32.84 24.27 10.72
CA ASP A 891 33.45 24.32 12.06
C ASP A 891 33.17 23.07 12.93
N MET A 892 32.07 22.36 12.66
CA MET A 892 31.70 21.17 13.45
C MET A 892 32.71 20.02 13.27
N GLU A 893 33.39 19.89 12.13
CA GLU A 893 34.44 18.86 11.98
C GLU A 893 35.64 19.12 12.89
N HIS A 894 36.03 20.39 13.07
CA HIS A 894 37.14 20.75 13.95
C HIS A 894 36.77 20.56 15.43
N PHE A 895 35.51 20.86 15.79
CA PHE A 895 34.99 20.64 17.13
C PHE A 895 34.89 19.15 17.48
N LEU A 896 34.39 18.32 16.55
CA LEU A 896 34.31 16.86 16.72
C LEU A 896 35.69 16.20 16.83
N ARG A 897 36.71 16.73 16.15
CA ARG A 897 38.10 16.24 16.23
C ARG A 897 38.69 16.48 17.63
N ASN A 898 38.57 17.69 18.16
CA ASN A 898 38.99 18.02 19.53
C ASN A 898 38.21 17.22 20.61
N LEU A 899 36.96 16.82 20.33
CA LEU A 899 36.15 15.97 21.21
C LEU A 899 36.59 14.49 21.18
N ALA A 900 37.08 13.99 20.05
CA ALA A 900 37.60 12.62 19.94
C ALA A 900 38.89 12.42 20.75
N GLU A 901 39.74 13.45 20.84
CA GLU A 901 40.99 13.44 21.61
C GLU A 901 40.77 13.52 23.14
N ASN A 902 39.56 13.89 23.59
CA ASN A 902 39.21 14.08 25.01
C ASN A 902 38.18 13.04 25.50
N SER A 903 38.54 11.76 25.40
CA SER A 903 37.66 10.58 25.57
C SER A 903 37.04 10.34 26.98
N GLY A 904 37.21 11.25 27.94
CA GLY A 904 36.80 11.05 29.35
C GLY A 904 35.39 11.49 29.75
N THR A 905 34.71 12.35 28.99
CA THR A 905 33.61 13.19 29.53
C THR A 905 32.20 12.92 28.98
N MET A 906 31.95 11.78 28.33
CA MET A 906 30.61 11.41 27.81
C MET A 906 29.48 11.34 28.86
N ASN A 907 29.75 11.39 30.16
CA ASN A 907 28.72 11.38 31.20
C ASN A 907 27.98 12.72 31.38
N ASN A 908 28.55 13.84 30.91
CA ASN A 908 28.07 15.17 31.30
C ASN A 908 26.87 15.71 30.49
N TYR A 909 26.40 15.00 29.46
CA TYR A 909 25.30 15.45 28.59
C TYR A 909 24.14 14.44 28.48
N PRO A 910 23.17 14.47 29.42
CA PRO A 910 22.02 13.56 29.43
C PRO A 910 21.10 13.70 28.21
N THR A 911 20.97 14.91 27.66
CA THR A 911 20.16 15.20 26.46
C THR A 911 20.75 14.52 25.23
N TRP A 912 22.05 14.72 24.94
CA TRP A 912 22.74 14.07 23.83
C TRP A 912 22.67 12.54 23.89
N ARG A 913 22.84 11.92 25.07
CA ARG A 913 22.65 10.47 25.23
C ARG A 913 21.22 10.02 24.90
N ARG A 914 20.18 10.76 25.35
CA ARG A 914 18.78 10.47 25.01
C ARG A 914 18.51 10.59 23.50
N THR A 915 19.08 11.60 22.83
CA THR A 915 18.93 11.80 21.39
C THR A 915 19.65 10.73 20.58
N LEU A 916 20.86 10.33 20.98
CA LEU A 916 21.60 9.22 20.35
C LEU A 916 20.85 7.88 20.51
N LEU A 917 20.35 7.57 21.71
CA LEU A 917 19.55 6.36 21.96
C LEU A 917 18.24 6.37 21.17
N ARG A 918 17.57 7.53 21.04
CA ARG A 918 16.37 7.67 20.20
C ARG A 918 16.69 7.41 18.74
N ARG A 919 17.72 8.06 18.17
CA ARG A 919 18.15 7.85 16.77
C ARG A 919 18.55 6.40 16.52
N ALA A 920 19.24 5.74 17.45
CA ALA A 920 19.58 4.31 17.33
C ALA A 920 18.33 3.42 17.26
N LYS A 921 17.33 3.66 18.12
CA LYS A 921 16.03 2.95 18.10
C LYS A 921 15.24 3.25 16.82
N GLU A 922 15.27 4.50 16.33
CA GLU A 922 14.65 4.88 15.06
C GLU A 922 15.28 4.15 13.87
N GLU A 923 16.62 3.98 13.83
CA GLU A 923 17.30 3.21 12.79
C GLU A 923 17.05 1.68 12.89
N GLU A 924 16.99 1.12 14.10
CA GLU A 924 16.54 -0.26 14.33
C GLU A 924 15.11 -0.47 13.79
N MET A 925 14.19 0.41 14.18
CA MET A 925 12.79 0.37 13.73
C MET A 925 12.67 0.54 12.20
N LYS A 926 13.47 1.42 11.58
CA LYS A 926 13.52 1.56 10.10
C LYS A 926 13.93 0.25 9.44
N ARG A 927 14.98 -0.44 9.92
CA ARG A 927 15.39 -1.75 9.38
C ARG A 927 14.30 -2.79 9.55
N PHE A 928 13.64 -2.87 10.70
CA PHE A 928 12.52 -3.79 10.93
C PHE A 928 11.29 -3.46 10.06
N CYS A 929 10.97 -2.18 9.84
CA CYS A 929 9.90 -1.78 8.95
C CYS A 929 10.23 -2.08 7.48
N LYS A 930 11.45 -1.79 7.00
CA LYS A 930 11.95 -2.16 5.66
C LYS A 930 11.89 -3.69 5.49
N ALA A 931 12.39 -4.44 6.47
CA ALA A 931 12.35 -5.91 6.53
C ALA A 931 10.95 -6.49 6.34
N GLN A 932 9.99 -6.00 7.13
CA GLN A 932 8.66 -6.58 7.21
C GLN A 932 7.75 -6.06 6.08
N ALA A 933 8.00 -4.87 5.56
CA ALA A 933 7.42 -4.41 4.30
C ALA A 933 7.86 -5.29 3.12
N ILE A 934 9.14 -5.65 3.03
CA ILE A 934 9.64 -6.60 2.02
C ILE A 934 8.98 -7.98 2.19
N GLN A 935 8.93 -8.53 3.41
CA GLN A 935 8.27 -9.83 3.65
C GLN A 935 6.77 -9.79 3.27
N ARG A 936 6.07 -8.69 3.60
CA ARG A 936 4.68 -8.48 3.17
C ARG A 936 4.59 -8.45 1.65
N ARG A 937 5.45 -7.67 0.98
CA ARG A 937 5.41 -7.51 -0.49
C ARG A 937 5.71 -8.81 -1.22
N LEU A 938 6.68 -9.60 -0.75
CA LEU A 938 6.95 -10.96 -1.26
C LEU A 938 5.74 -11.89 -1.11
N ASN A 939 4.96 -11.77 -0.02
CA ASN A 939 3.72 -12.53 0.17
C ASN A 939 2.57 -12.02 -0.72
N GLU A 940 2.45 -10.71 -0.94
CA GLU A 940 1.50 -10.12 -1.90
C GLU A 940 1.81 -10.56 -3.34
N ILE A 941 3.08 -10.54 -3.74
CA ILE A 941 3.54 -11.02 -5.04
C ILE A 941 3.26 -12.52 -5.20
N GLU A 942 3.53 -13.34 -4.19
CA GLU A 942 3.23 -14.77 -4.25
C GLU A 942 1.71 -15.04 -4.37
N ALA A 943 0.86 -14.27 -3.70
CA ALA A 943 -0.59 -14.38 -3.85
C ALA A 943 -1.06 -13.95 -5.26
N ALA A 944 -0.56 -12.82 -5.77
CA ALA A 944 -0.86 -12.33 -7.11
C ALA A 944 -0.38 -13.30 -8.21
N LEU A 945 0.80 -13.92 -8.05
CA LEU A 945 1.32 -14.91 -8.98
C LEU A 945 0.43 -16.17 -9.04
N ARG A 946 -0.14 -16.61 -7.91
CA ARG A 946 -1.14 -17.71 -7.90
C ARG A 946 -2.44 -17.35 -8.63
N GLU A 947 -2.91 -16.10 -8.50
CA GLU A 947 -4.08 -15.62 -9.26
C GLU A 947 -3.83 -15.63 -10.77
N LEU A 948 -2.64 -15.18 -11.19
CA LEU A 948 -2.22 -15.21 -12.60
C LEU A 948 -1.98 -16.63 -13.11
N GLU A 949 -1.46 -17.53 -12.28
CA GLU A 949 -1.30 -18.96 -12.58
C GLU A 949 -2.66 -19.64 -12.80
N ALA A 950 -3.66 -19.37 -11.95
CA ALA A 950 -5.03 -19.88 -12.10
C ALA A 950 -5.73 -19.32 -13.35
N ARG A 951 -5.79 -18.00 -13.49
CA ARG A 951 -6.42 -17.33 -14.65
C ARG A 951 -5.74 -17.66 -15.97
N GLY A 952 -4.42 -17.84 -15.94
CA GLY A 952 -3.63 -18.29 -17.08
C GLY A 952 -4.00 -19.72 -17.51
N THR A 953 -4.15 -20.61 -16.54
CA THR A 953 -4.58 -22.00 -16.77
C THR A 953 -5.98 -22.06 -17.38
N GLU A 954 -6.95 -21.30 -16.85
CA GLU A 954 -8.31 -21.19 -17.40
C GLU A 954 -8.31 -20.69 -18.85
N LEU A 955 -7.53 -19.63 -19.14
CA LEU A 955 -7.43 -19.02 -20.46
C LEU A 955 -6.73 -19.95 -21.48
N GLU A 956 -5.68 -20.65 -21.07
CA GLU A 956 -4.97 -21.59 -21.94
C GLU A 956 -5.78 -22.87 -22.17
N LEU A 957 -6.56 -23.32 -21.18
CA LEU A 957 -7.59 -24.36 -21.37
C LEU A 957 -8.67 -23.95 -22.37
N ALA A 958 -9.16 -22.70 -22.32
CA ALA A 958 -10.12 -22.19 -23.29
C ALA A 958 -9.54 -22.15 -24.72
N LEU A 959 -8.30 -21.67 -24.87
CA LEU A 959 -7.56 -21.67 -26.14
C LEU A 959 -7.35 -23.08 -26.71
N ARG A 960 -6.98 -24.05 -25.87
CA ARG A 960 -6.71 -25.45 -26.29
C ARG A 960 -7.98 -26.25 -26.57
N SER A 961 -9.08 -26.01 -25.84
CA SER A 961 -10.33 -26.77 -25.97
C SER A 961 -11.21 -26.31 -27.15
N GLN A 962 -11.18 -25.02 -27.52
CA GLN A 962 -12.03 -24.48 -28.59
C GLN A 962 -11.30 -24.34 -29.92
N SER A 963 -10.85 -25.48 -30.47
CA SER A 963 -10.16 -25.55 -31.77
C SER A 963 -10.95 -24.90 -32.92
N SER A 964 -12.28 -24.88 -32.85
CA SER A 964 -13.19 -24.33 -33.86
C SER A 964 -13.72 -22.91 -33.58
N SER A 965 -13.24 -22.19 -32.57
CA SER A 965 -13.72 -20.81 -32.30
C SER A 965 -13.21 -19.78 -33.33
N PRO A 966 -13.92 -18.64 -33.54
CA PRO A 966 -13.54 -17.62 -34.52
C PRO A 966 -12.17 -17.01 -34.25
N GLU A 967 -11.44 -16.67 -35.31
CA GLU A 967 -10.07 -16.13 -35.23
C GLU A 967 -9.99 -14.84 -34.38
N LYS A 968 -10.99 -13.94 -34.51
CA LYS A 968 -11.13 -12.74 -33.66
C LYS A 968 -11.15 -13.06 -32.15
N GLN A 969 -11.76 -14.19 -31.76
CA GLN A 969 -11.90 -14.59 -30.35
C GLN A 969 -10.60 -15.23 -29.83
N LYS A 970 -9.95 -16.06 -30.66
CA LYS A 970 -8.61 -16.59 -30.37
C LYS A 970 -7.57 -15.47 -30.22
N ALA A 971 -7.64 -14.44 -31.07
CA ALA A 971 -6.80 -13.24 -30.99
C ALA A 971 -6.93 -12.54 -29.63
N LEU A 972 -8.17 -12.28 -29.18
CA LEU A 972 -8.45 -11.64 -27.90
C LEU A 972 -7.89 -12.44 -26.71
N TRP A 973 -8.02 -13.78 -26.75
CA TRP A 973 -7.49 -14.65 -25.69
C TRP A 973 -5.97 -14.75 -25.71
N VAL A 974 -5.34 -14.73 -26.89
CA VAL A 974 -3.88 -14.63 -27.04
C VAL A 974 -3.36 -13.29 -26.50
N GLU A 975 -4.04 -12.18 -26.79
CA GLU A 975 -3.68 -10.86 -26.26
C GLU A 975 -3.76 -10.84 -24.72
N GLN A 976 -4.87 -11.36 -24.16
CA GLN A 976 -5.03 -11.51 -22.71
C GLN A 976 -3.95 -12.40 -22.09
N LEU A 977 -3.54 -13.48 -22.77
CA LEU A 977 -2.46 -14.37 -22.30
C LEU A 977 -1.10 -13.65 -22.29
N LEU A 978 -0.80 -12.86 -23.33
CA LEU A 978 0.41 -12.03 -23.38
C LEU A 978 0.42 -10.97 -22.27
N GLN A 979 -0.71 -10.30 -22.01
CA GLN A 979 -0.86 -9.34 -20.90
C GLN A 979 -0.63 -10.02 -19.54
N LEU A 980 -1.17 -11.23 -19.31
CA LEU A 980 -0.93 -12.02 -18.10
C LEU A 980 0.53 -12.45 -17.96
N VAL A 981 1.20 -12.86 -19.05
CA VAL A 981 2.64 -13.21 -19.05
C VAL A 981 3.52 -12.00 -18.76
N GLN A 982 3.22 -10.84 -19.35
CA GLN A 982 3.92 -9.58 -19.05
C GLN A 982 3.76 -9.20 -17.57
N LYS A 983 2.55 -9.34 -17.01
CA LYS A 983 2.28 -9.09 -15.59
C LYS A 983 2.97 -10.08 -14.66
N LYS A 984 3.04 -11.38 -14.99
CA LYS A 984 3.84 -12.36 -14.24
C LYS A 984 5.33 -12.04 -14.31
N ASN A 985 5.86 -11.67 -15.47
CA ASN A 985 7.26 -11.28 -15.64
C ASN A 985 7.62 -10.02 -14.81
N SER A 986 6.75 -9.01 -14.78
CA SER A 986 6.93 -7.81 -13.93
C SER A 986 6.97 -8.17 -12.44
N LEU A 987 6.05 -9.01 -11.96
CA LEU A 987 6.03 -9.46 -10.57
C LEU A 987 7.25 -10.31 -10.19
N VAL A 988 7.80 -11.12 -11.11
CA VAL A 988 9.03 -11.90 -10.89
C VAL A 988 10.28 -11.01 -10.86
N ALA A 989 10.31 -9.92 -11.65
CA ALA A 989 11.39 -8.93 -11.58
C ALA A 989 11.39 -8.19 -10.23
N GLU A 990 10.22 -7.75 -9.76
CA GLU A 990 10.01 -7.13 -8.45
C GLU A 990 10.38 -8.09 -7.29
N GLU A 991 9.95 -9.36 -7.38
CA GLU A 991 10.30 -10.42 -6.43
C GLU A 991 11.83 -10.59 -6.30
N ALA A 992 12.56 -10.49 -7.42
CA ALA A 992 14.02 -10.59 -7.44
C ALA A 992 14.74 -9.34 -6.91
N GLU A 993 14.18 -8.13 -7.08
CA GLU A 993 14.74 -6.90 -6.47
C GLU A 993 14.64 -6.93 -4.95
N LEU A 994 13.45 -7.25 -4.45
CA LEU A 994 13.16 -7.38 -3.01
C LEU A 994 14.10 -8.38 -2.33
N MET A 995 14.46 -9.47 -3.01
CA MET A 995 15.43 -10.45 -2.49
C MET A 995 16.87 -9.91 -2.42
N ILE A 996 17.28 -9.00 -3.30
CA ILE A 996 18.56 -8.29 -3.18
C ILE A 996 18.52 -7.33 -1.99
N THR A 997 17.40 -6.61 -1.78
CA THR A 997 17.23 -5.74 -0.60
C THR A 997 17.27 -6.54 0.71
N VAL A 998 16.79 -7.78 0.74
CA VAL A 998 16.98 -8.70 1.89
C VAL A 998 18.45 -9.04 2.11
N GLN A 999 19.25 -9.21 1.06
CA GLN A 999 20.69 -9.48 1.20
C GLN A 999 21.45 -8.25 1.70
N GLU A 1000 21.19 -7.07 1.13
CA GLU A 1000 21.70 -5.77 1.61
C GLU A 1000 21.46 -5.60 3.11
N LEU A 1001 20.23 -5.80 3.55
CA LEU A 1001 19.83 -5.61 4.95
C LEU A 1001 20.45 -6.64 5.92
N ASN A 1002 20.71 -7.86 5.47
CA ASN A 1002 21.48 -8.83 6.26
C ASN A 1002 22.96 -8.42 6.38
N LEU A 1003 23.49 -7.62 5.46
CA LEU A 1003 24.83 -7.02 5.56
C LEU A 1003 24.81 -5.71 6.38
N GLU A 1004 23.69 -4.96 6.40
CA GLU A 1004 23.48 -3.85 7.35
C GLU A 1004 23.57 -4.36 8.80
N GLU A 1005 22.81 -5.39 9.14
CA GLU A 1005 22.77 -5.96 10.51
C GLU A 1005 24.12 -6.55 10.93
N LYS A 1006 24.79 -7.32 10.07
CA LYS A 1006 26.14 -7.84 10.35
C LYS A 1006 27.15 -6.73 10.61
N GLN A 1007 27.13 -5.64 9.82
CA GLN A 1007 28.03 -4.51 10.06
C GLN A 1007 27.73 -3.88 11.42
N TRP A 1008 26.45 -3.62 11.74
CA TRP A 1008 26.05 -3.01 13.00
C TRP A 1008 26.44 -3.85 14.23
N GLN A 1009 26.31 -5.18 14.14
CA GLN A 1009 26.76 -6.11 15.21
C GLN A 1009 28.29 -6.08 15.39
N LEU A 1010 29.05 -6.04 14.29
CA LEU A 1010 30.52 -5.94 14.35
C LEU A 1010 30.98 -4.55 14.81
N ASP A 1011 30.29 -3.48 14.42
CA ASP A 1011 30.53 -2.11 14.90
C ASP A 1011 30.22 -1.98 16.41
N GLN A 1012 29.17 -2.65 16.91
CA GLN A 1012 28.90 -2.79 18.35
C GLN A 1012 30.04 -3.52 19.06
N GLU A 1013 30.42 -4.71 18.58
CA GLU A 1013 31.49 -5.54 19.14
C GLU A 1013 32.81 -4.74 19.20
N LEU A 1014 33.20 -4.11 18.08
CA LEU A 1014 34.38 -3.26 17.96
C LEU A 1014 34.35 -2.06 18.93
N ARG A 1015 33.20 -1.40 19.09
CA ARG A 1015 33.04 -0.32 20.08
C ARG A 1015 33.24 -0.81 21.51
N THR A 1016 32.88 -2.05 21.86
CA THR A 1016 33.15 -2.60 23.21
C THR A 1016 34.63 -2.94 23.47
N TYR A 1017 35.46 -3.04 22.43
CA TYR A 1017 36.91 -3.14 22.54
C TYR A 1017 37.57 -1.74 22.52
N MET A 1018 37.19 -0.88 21.58
CA MET A 1018 37.70 0.49 21.44
C MET A 1018 37.40 1.39 22.65
N ASN A 1019 36.29 1.16 23.36
CA ASN A 1019 35.95 1.91 24.57
C ASN A 1019 36.65 1.40 25.85
N ARG A 1020 37.59 0.44 25.75
CA ARG A 1020 38.46 0.04 26.87
C ARG A 1020 39.79 0.76 26.77
N GLU A 1021 40.34 1.17 27.92
CA GLU A 1021 41.68 1.73 27.97
C GLU A 1021 42.71 0.73 27.42
N GLU A 1022 43.64 1.22 26.59
CA GLU A 1022 44.64 0.39 25.89
C GLU A 1022 45.60 -0.35 26.86
N THR A 1023 45.72 0.16 28.09
CA THR A 1023 46.40 -0.44 29.24
C THR A 1023 45.68 -1.66 29.83
N LEU A 1024 44.36 -1.78 29.62
CA LEU A 1024 43.51 -2.84 30.15
C LEU A 1024 43.17 -3.92 29.11
N LYS A 1025 43.48 -3.70 27.82
CA LYS A 1025 43.30 -4.70 26.76
C LYS A 1025 44.29 -5.86 26.92
N THR A 1026 43.78 -7.08 27.07
CA THR A 1026 44.61 -8.29 27.03
C THR A 1026 45.05 -8.62 25.61
N ALA A 1027 46.02 -9.52 25.45
CA ALA A 1027 46.39 -10.05 24.13
C ALA A 1027 45.22 -10.76 23.42
N ALA A 1028 44.32 -11.38 24.18
CA ALA A 1028 43.11 -12.01 23.63
C ALA A 1028 42.08 -10.97 23.17
N ASP A 1029 41.94 -9.84 23.87
CA ASP A 1029 41.08 -8.73 23.43
C ASP A 1029 41.58 -8.13 22.12
N ARG A 1030 42.88 -7.88 21.98
CA ARG A 1030 43.48 -7.39 20.71
C ARG A 1030 43.29 -8.40 19.57
N GLN A 1031 43.47 -9.70 19.84
CA GLN A 1031 43.23 -10.76 18.85
C GLN A 1031 41.74 -10.87 18.46
N ALA A 1032 40.81 -10.51 19.34
CA ALA A 1032 39.38 -10.42 19.03
C ALA A 1032 39.07 -9.16 18.20
N GLU A 1033 39.62 -8.00 18.58
CA GLU A 1033 39.55 -6.73 17.84
C GLU A 1033 40.01 -6.90 16.37
N ASP A 1034 41.16 -7.55 16.14
CA ASP A 1034 41.67 -7.93 14.82
C ASP A 1034 40.76 -8.92 14.05
N GLN A 1035 39.98 -9.74 14.74
CA GLN A 1035 39.02 -10.65 14.10
C GLN A 1035 37.73 -9.91 13.71
N VAL A 1036 37.25 -9.00 14.56
CA VAL A 1036 36.08 -8.15 14.27
C VAL A 1036 36.36 -7.25 13.07
N LEU A 1037 37.54 -6.62 13.03
CA LEU A 1037 37.94 -5.76 11.91
C LEU A 1037 38.00 -6.53 10.57
N ARG A 1038 38.50 -7.78 10.56
CA ARG A 1038 38.52 -8.63 9.35
C ARG A 1038 37.10 -9.02 8.91
N LYS A 1039 36.24 -9.44 9.84
CA LYS A 1039 34.82 -9.71 9.53
C LYS A 1039 34.11 -8.48 8.95
N LEU A 1040 34.48 -7.28 9.40
CA LEU A 1040 33.91 -6.01 8.91
C LEU A 1040 34.30 -5.76 7.44
N LEU A 1041 35.57 -5.99 7.08
CA LEU A 1041 36.05 -5.93 5.70
C LEU A 1041 35.34 -6.96 4.80
N ASP A 1042 35.11 -8.18 5.28
CA ASP A 1042 34.35 -9.20 4.54
C ASP A 1042 32.90 -8.76 4.27
N VAL A 1043 32.26 -8.04 5.20
CA VAL A 1043 30.90 -7.48 5.03
C VAL A 1043 30.89 -6.34 4.01
N VAL A 1044 31.91 -5.48 3.97
CA VAL A 1044 32.07 -4.44 2.94
C VAL A 1044 32.24 -5.08 1.55
N ASN A 1045 33.16 -6.04 1.41
CA ASN A 1045 33.38 -6.79 0.17
C ASN A 1045 32.09 -7.48 -0.34
N GLN A 1046 31.26 -8.00 0.57
CA GLN A 1046 29.96 -8.59 0.25
C GLN A 1046 28.95 -7.54 -0.25
N ARG A 1047 28.94 -6.31 0.27
CA ARG A 1047 28.07 -5.24 -0.25
C ARG A 1047 28.50 -4.76 -1.63
N ASP A 1048 29.79 -4.58 -1.86
CA ASP A 1048 30.30 -4.15 -3.16
C ASP A 1048 29.94 -5.16 -4.27
N ALA A 1049 29.85 -6.45 -3.93
CA ALA A 1049 29.34 -7.49 -4.83
C ALA A 1049 27.84 -7.34 -5.15
N LEU A 1050 27.01 -6.97 -4.18
CA LEU A 1050 25.58 -6.70 -4.40
C LEU A 1050 25.36 -5.43 -5.24
N ILE A 1051 26.15 -4.38 -5.01
CA ILE A 1051 26.07 -3.11 -5.77
C ILE A 1051 26.43 -3.37 -7.24
N ARG A 1052 27.49 -4.15 -7.52
CA ARG A 1052 27.81 -4.59 -8.89
C ARG A 1052 26.66 -5.37 -9.52
N LEU A 1053 26.07 -6.33 -8.80
CA LEU A 1053 24.93 -7.12 -9.28
C LEU A 1053 23.70 -6.25 -9.64
N GLN A 1054 23.41 -5.23 -8.83
CA GLN A 1054 22.32 -4.28 -9.12
C GLN A 1054 22.60 -3.45 -10.38
N GLU A 1055 23.82 -2.97 -10.57
CA GLU A 1055 24.19 -2.19 -11.77
C GLU A 1055 24.23 -3.07 -13.03
N GLU A 1056 24.80 -4.26 -12.97
CA GLU A 1056 24.78 -5.25 -14.06
C GLU A 1056 23.35 -5.59 -14.48
N ARG A 1057 22.43 -5.74 -13.52
CA ARG A 1057 21.01 -5.97 -13.80
C ARG A 1057 20.34 -4.75 -14.45
N ARG A 1058 20.56 -3.54 -13.91
CA ARG A 1058 20.05 -2.28 -14.47
C ARG A 1058 20.52 -2.07 -15.91
N LEU A 1059 21.79 -2.39 -16.20
CA LEU A 1059 22.36 -2.37 -17.55
C LEU A 1059 21.77 -3.46 -18.46
N SER A 1060 21.47 -4.64 -17.93
CA SER A 1060 20.83 -5.75 -18.67
C SER A 1060 19.38 -5.45 -19.04
N GLU A 1061 18.65 -4.75 -18.17
CA GLU A 1061 17.28 -4.29 -18.41
C GLU A 1061 17.25 -3.15 -19.44
N LEU A 1062 18.18 -2.19 -19.35
CA LEU A 1062 18.42 -1.18 -20.41
C LEU A 1062 18.82 -1.80 -21.75
N ALA A 1063 19.52 -2.94 -21.76
CA ALA A 1063 19.86 -3.71 -22.96
C ALA A 1063 18.73 -4.65 -23.44
N SER A 1064 17.59 -4.69 -22.73
CA SER A 1064 16.42 -5.51 -23.07
C SER A 1064 15.31 -4.70 -23.75
N GLU A 1065 15.37 -3.37 -23.75
CA GLU A 1065 14.61 -2.55 -24.70
C GLU A 1065 15.14 -2.81 -26.12
N PRO A 1066 14.27 -3.03 -27.13
CA PRO A 1066 14.71 -3.33 -28.49
C PRO A 1066 15.27 -2.07 -29.15
N GLY A 1067 16.57 -1.83 -28.96
CA GLY A 1067 17.30 -0.75 -29.60
C GLY A 1067 17.19 -0.84 -31.13
N VAL A 1068 16.66 0.22 -31.74
CA VAL A 1068 16.58 0.36 -33.20
C VAL A 1068 17.99 0.38 -33.77
N GLN A 1069 18.37 -0.70 -34.48
CA GLN A 1069 19.68 -0.85 -35.12
C GLN A 1069 19.52 -1.09 -36.63
N GLY A 1070 20.06 -0.16 -37.43
CA GLY A 1070 20.36 -0.34 -38.85
C GLY A 1070 19.17 -0.24 -39.79
#